data_AF-A0A7Z7NCE5-F1
#
_entry.id   AF-A0A7Z7NCE5-F1
#
_cell.length_a   1.000
_cell.length_b   1.000
_cell.length_c   1.000
_cell.angle_alpha   90.00
_cell.angle_beta   90.00
_cell.angle_gamma   90.00
#
_symmetry.space_group_name_H-M   'P 1'
#
loop_
_entity.id
_entity.type
_entity.pdbx_description
1 polymer ?
#
loop_
_entity_poly.entity_id
_entity_poly.type
_entity_poly.pdbx_seq_one_letter_code
_entity_poly.pdbx_strand_id
1 'polypeptide(L)'
;MNFSVLPPEVNSARIFGGAGSGPMVAAATAWEGLAAELGSAATSFGSLTAGLAGAAWQGPAATAMAAAAGPYVGWLSASAARAAAAATQATLAAAAFDAARAATVRPEVVMANRVQLESLVTSNLLGQNTPAIAAAEAEYELLWAQDVVAMFGYHSEALAVASALTSVAQPLHRLAGQMASANVAGPNVAGAAAAVNGAVMNPPRAGSIFNLGIANLGLGNVGAANVGNFNLGSGNVGNFNIGNGNHGDFNLGFGNNGARNIGFGNFGFGNFGFGNTGPGFTAGNDNFGFGNTGSSNFGFANTGFANWGFANSGNYARGIALTGDYQVGIGGLNSGSGNIGLFNSGTGNVGFFNSGNGNFGIGNSGSYNTGFFNAGSANTGFFNSGLANTGIANVGDYNSGNFNVGNFNTGSFNPGNLNTGYLNPGNSNTGVANAGDLNTGAFNSGSRNNGFFWTRDDQGLLGRGSYVITIPKIAVNIPISVPLNIPVTGSTGDIHIPPITVPRVMLGALSNIGENSYIGPIVLSGGAYYADPGWAFRDITVTGPQFAIRIGGPDYFLGVNVTGSAGPITIPVFDSKPGPGFGNTTSNPSSGFFNSGDGGGSGFGNLGANASGWWNAATAGAGISGYGNVGALASGLFNVGDTLSGWSNTGTPSLGAPAAISGFGNIGDHLSGFFSANPGQTSAAIAGHSTVFNLGFANQGGLNFGNANLGDFNLGSGNHGSFNLGSGNNGSFNIGSGNNGNYNIGFGNLGIGNLGLGNTGIANWGIANSGTYNTGVALAGDYQLGFGGLNSGTGNIGLFNSGHGNVGFFNSGNGNFGIGNSGSYNTGLFNVGNANTGIFNVGNTNTGGYNPGNVNTGYFNLGDTNTGVANIGDINTGAFVSGNMNNGFFWRGTGQGTMGASYKITILEVPVNIGALINLNIPVTGGVQTITVNSILVSGPINGWNFDQEVFNGIPVHVHVNVGSIDIDADQFDRLTVTLPPIVINAIPLDVTVGPTPLSIPVAGTIGPISVPILDIPAGPGIGNSTTNPSSGFFNTGVGGGSGIGNSGSLLSGWANIGNAISGFFRNIWP
;
A
#
# COMPACT_ATOMS: atom_id res chain seq x y z
N MET A 1 2.80 -11.95 -26.03
CA MET A 1 1.65 -12.61 -25.35
C MET A 1 2.10 -13.07 -23.97
N ASN A 2 1.21 -13.42 -23.04
CA ASN A 2 1.62 -14.06 -21.79
C ASN A 2 1.35 -15.57 -21.85
N PHE A 3 2.40 -16.37 -21.65
CA PHE A 3 2.36 -17.84 -21.64
C PHE A 3 2.31 -18.42 -20.22
N SER A 4 2.67 -17.66 -19.19
CA SER A 4 2.65 -18.12 -17.78
C SER A 4 1.25 -18.21 -17.17
N VAL A 5 0.22 -17.71 -17.87
CA VAL A 5 -1.20 -17.85 -17.50
C VAL A 5 -1.90 -18.98 -18.26
N LEU A 6 -1.14 -19.78 -19.03
CA LEU A 6 -1.63 -20.94 -19.77
C LEU A 6 -0.99 -22.19 -19.16
N PRO A 7 -1.75 -23.19 -18.71
CA PRO A 7 -1.19 -24.41 -18.12
C PRO A 7 -0.45 -25.25 -19.18
N PRO A 8 0.42 -26.20 -18.77
CA PRO A 8 1.23 -27.00 -19.70
C PRO A 8 0.38 -27.74 -20.74
N GLU A 9 -0.80 -28.26 -20.40
CA GLU A 9 -1.71 -28.88 -21.37
C GLU A 9 -2.03 -27.96 -22.56
N VAL A 10 -2.11 -26.63 -22.33
CA VAL A 10 -2.43 -25.64 -23.37
C VAL A 10 -1.18 -25.18 -24.14
N ASN A 11 -0.04 -25.00 -23.47
CA ASN A 11 1.21 -24.61 -24.15
C ASN A 11 1.74 -25.77 -25.00
N SER A 12 1.86 -26.97 -24.43
CA SER A 12 2.18 -28.22 -25.11
C SER A 12 1.25 -28.47 -26.30
N ALA A 13 -0.08 -28.46 -26.12
CA ALA A 13 -1.01 -28.72 -27.23
C ALA A 13 -0.93 -27.69 -28.37
N ARG A 14 -0.53 -26.43 -28.09
CA ARG A 14 -0.39 -25.38 -29.11
C ARG A 14 0.85 -25.53 -29.98
N ILE A 15 1.99 -25.95 -29.43
CA ILE A 15 3.24 -26.10 -30.20
C ILE A 15 3.35 -27.48 -30.88
N PHE A 16 2.73 -28.52 -30.32
CA PHE A 16 2.65 -29.83 -30.95
C PHE A 16 1.51 -29.95 -31.97
N GLY A 17 0.52 -29.04 -31.94
CA GLY A 17 -0.52 -28.91 -32.95
C GLY A 17 -0.10 -28.10 -34.18
N GLY A 18 -0.84 -28.26 -35.28
CA GLY A 18 -0.62 -27.53 -36.54
C GLY A 18 0.27 -28.26 -37.56
N ALA A 19 0.64 -27.56 -38.63
CA ALA A 19 1.33 -28.14 -39.80
C ALA A 19 2.87 -28.23 -39.66
N GLY A 20 3.43 -27.79 -38.54
CA GLY A 20 4.87 -27.71 -38.32
C GLY A 20 5.58 -26.61 -39.15
N SER A 21 6.90 -26.65 -39.18
CA SER A 21 7.78 -25.68 -39.85
C SER A 21 7.80 -25.80 -41.39
N GLY A 22 7.41 -26.95 -41.94
CA GLY A 22 7.51 -27.27 -43.38
C GLY A 22 6.99 -26.20 -44.35
N PRO A 23 5.79 -25.61 -44.14
CA PRO A 23 5.29 -24.53 -44.99
C PRO A 23 6.17 -23.26 -44.98
N MET A 24 6.84 -22.96 -43.86
CA MET A 24 7.76 -21.83 -43.75
C MET A 24 9.09 -22.11 -44.47
N VAL A 25 9.59 -23.36 -44.40
CA VAL A 25 10.77 -23.80 -45.18
C VAL A 25 10.48 -23.72 -46.69
N ALA A 26 9.30 -24.16 -47.13
CA ALA A 26 8.89 -24.01 -48.53
C ALA A 26 8.78 -22.53 -48.96
N ALA A 27 8.29 -21.65 -48.08
CA ALA A 27 8.28 -20.21 -48.34
C ALA A 27 9.71 -19.62 -48.43
N ALA A 28 10.65 -20.09 -47.60
CA ALA A 28 12.06 -19.69 -47.68
C ALA A 28 12.66 -20.03 -49.05
N THR A 29 12.47 -21.27 -49.53
CA THR A 29 12.92 -21.70 -50.86
C THR A 29 12.29 -20.88 -51.99
N ALA A 30 11.01 -20.50 -51.87
CA ALA A 30 10.36 -19.64 -52.86
C ALA A 30 10.93 -18.21 -52.89
N TRP A 31 11.25 -17.63 -51.73
CA TRP A 31 11.92 -16.32 -51.62
C TRP A 31 13.35 -16.35 -52.16
N GLU A 32 14.07 -17.45 -51.97
CA GLU A 32 15.42 -17.66 -52.53
C GLU A 32 15.39 -17.79 -54.06
N GLY A 33 14.41 -18.53 -54.60
CA GLY A 33 14.14 -18.59 -56.05
C GLY A 33 13.85 -17.21 -56.65
N LEU A 34 12.97 -16.42 -56.02
CA LEU A 34 12.69 -15.05 -56.45
C LEU A 34 13.92 -14.13 -56.37
N ALA A 35 14.78 -14.33 -55.37
CA ALA A 35 16.04 -13.59 -55.27
C ALA A 35 16.98 -13.90 -56.45
N ALA A 36 17.07 -15.17 -56.85
CA ALA A 36 17.86 -15.60 -58.01
C ALA A 36 17.28 -15.06 -59.33
N GLU A 37 15.96 -15.09 -59.52
CA GLU A 37 15.31 -14.50 -60.71
C GLU A 37 15.52 -12.99 -60.81
N LEU A 38 15.34 -12.25 -59.71
CA LEU A 38 15.55 -10.80 -59.68
C LEU A 38 17.04 -10.43 -59.89
N GLY A 39 17.97 -11.21 -59.34
CA GLY A 39 19.40 -11.05 -59.57
C GLY A 39 19.78 -11.30 -61.03
N SER A 40 19.26 -12.38 -61.63
CA SER A 40 19.42 -12.69 -63.06
C SER A 40 18.85 -11.57 -63.95
N ALA A 41 17.66 -11.06 -63.62
CA ALA A 41 17.05 -9.94 -64.34
C ALA A 41 17.90 -8.66 -64.25
N ALA A 42 18.46 -8.34 -63.07
CA ALA A 42 19.38 -7.22 -62.90
C ALA A 42 20.64 -7.37 -63.75
N THR A 43 21.27 -8.54 -63.74
CA THR A 43 22.47 -8.85 -64.54
C THR A 43 22.17 -8.80 -66.04
N SER A 44 21.05 -9.38 -66.48
CA SER A 44 20.61 -9.39 -67.87
C SER A 44 20.36 -7.97 -68.39
N PHE A 45 19.53 -7.19 -67.71
CA PHE A 45 19.21 -5.81 -68.09
C PHE A 45 20.44 -4.89 -68.04
N GLY A 46 21.32 -5.06 -67.04
CA GLY A 46 22.61 -4.37 -66.97
C GLY A 46 23.54 -4.72 -68.13
N SER A 47 23.65 -6.00 -68.50
CA SER A 47 24.47 -6.44 -69.64
C SER A 47 23.95 -5.94 -70.98
N LEU A 48 22.62 -5.92 -71.18
CA LEU A 48 21.99 -5.45 -72.39
C LEU A 48 22.14 -3.93 -72.56
N THR A 49 21.96 -3.15 -71.49
CA THR A 49 22.12 -1.68 -71.53
C THR A 49 23.58 -1.26 -71.71
N ALA A 50 24.52 -1.93 -71.05
CA ALA A 50 25.95 -1.73 -71.27
C ALA A 50 26.37 -2.13 -72.70
N GLY A 51 25.87 -3.26 -73.21
CA GLY A 51 26.13 -3.71 -74.59
C GLY A 51 25.62 -2.74 -75.65
N LEU A 52 24.41 -2.18 -75.47
CA LEU A 52 23.84 -1.19 -76.38
C LEU A 52 24.71 0.08 -76.50
N ALA A 53 25.15 0.60 -75.36
CA ALA A 53 25.96 1.83 -75.27
C ALA A 53 27.44 1.63 -75.64
N GLY A 54 27.95 0.39 -75.54
CA GLY A 54 29.31 0.04 -75.95
C GLY A 54 29.46 -0.28 -77.45
N ALA A 55 28.40 -0.76 -78.10
CA ALA A 55 28.44 -1.24 -79.48
C ALA A 55 28.10 -0.15 -80.52
N ALA A 56 26.95 -0.25 -81.19
CA ALA A 56 26.61 0.57 -82.35
C ALA A 56 26.05 1.96 -82.01
N TRP A 57 25.60 2.19 -80.76
CA TRP A 57 25.08 3.47 -80.31
C TRP A 57 26.03 4.08 -79.28
N GLN A 58 26.97 4.90 -79.74
CA GLN A 58 27.96 5.59 -78.92
C GLN A 58 27.74 7.10 -78.91
N GLY A 59 28.18 7.77 -77.84
CA GLY A 59 28.08 9.23 -77.67
C GLY A 59 27.07 9.66 -76.60
N PRO A 60 26.90 10.98 -76.37
CA PRO A 60 26.25 11.50 -75.17
C PRO A 60 24.82 10.99 -74.91
N ALA A 61 24.03 10.75 -75.96
CA ALA A 61 22.68 10.22 -75.84
C ALA A 61 22.64 8.77 -75.32
N ALA A 62 23.60 7.93 -75.75
CA ALA A 62 23.72 6.56 -75.26
C ALA A 62 24.21 6.54 -73.79
N THR A 63 25.16 7.39 -73.45
CA THR A 63 25.62 7.59 -72.06
C THR A 63 24.47 8.04 -71.15
N ALA A 64 23.64 8.98 -71.60
CA ALA A 64 22.47 9.46 -70.87
C ALA A 64 21.40 8.37 -70.69
N MET A 65 21.16 7.54 -71.72
CA MET A 65 20.24 6.39 -71.63
C MET A 65 20.75 5.36 -70.62
N ALA A 66 22.03 4.97 -70.70
CA ALA A 66 22.63 4.04 -69.75
C ALA A 66 22.60 4.58 -68.30
N ALA A 67 22.84 5.88 -68.11
CA ALA A 67 22.73 6.54 -66.81
C ALA A 67 21.28 6.53 -66.27
N ALA A 68 20.27 6.74 -67.12
CA ALA A 68 18.86 6.66 -66.75
C ALA A 68 18.39 5.22 -66.46
N ALA A 69 19.03 4.21 -67.07
CA ALA A 69 18.74 2.79 -66.85
C ALA A 69 19.36 2.24 -65.54
N GLY A 70 20.51 2.77 -65.12
CA GLY A 70 21.25 2.33 -63.93
C GLY A 70 20.42 2.24 -62.63
N PRO A 71 19.58 3.24 -62.29
CA PRO A 71 18.71 3.17 -61.12
C PRO A 71 17.71 2.01 -61.12
N TYR A 72 17.27 1.52 -62.29
CA TYR A 72 16.41 0.34 -62.38
C TYR A 72 17.19 -0.96 -62.14
N VAL A 73 18.44 -1.07 -62.61
CA VAL A 73 19.35 -2.17 -62.21
C VAL A 73 19.57 -2.15 -60.70
N GLY A 74 19.81 -0.97 -60.11
CA GLY A 74 19.92 -0.80 -58.66
C GLY A 74 18.66 -1.22 -57.90
N TRP A 75 17.48 -0.92 -58.44
CA TRP A 75 16.19 -1.36 -57.89
C TRP A 75 16.03 -2.88 -57.93
N LEU A 76 16.37 -3.53 -59.04
CA LEU A 76 16.32 -5.00 -59.19
C LEU A 76 17.28 -5.68 -58.21
N SER A 77 18.55 -5.28 -58.18
CA SER A 77 19.57 -5.84 -57.25
C SER A 77 19.20 -5.62 -55.78
N ALA A 78 18.69 -4.45 -55.41
CA ALA A 78 18.22 -4.19 -54.04
C ALA A 78 16.95 -4.98 -53.68
N SER A 79 16.15 -5.40 -54.67
CA SER A 79 14.97 -6.23 -54.45
C SER A 79 15.34 -7.71 -54.34
N ALA A 80 16.30 -8.19 -55.15
CA ALA A 80 16.92 -9.52 -55.01
C ALA A 80 17.53 -9.70 -53.61
N ALA A 81 18.30 -8.72 -53.12
CA ALA A 81 18.89 -8.76 -51.78
C ALA A 81 17.83 -8.82 -50.66
N ARG A 82 16.68 -8.15 -50.82
CA ARG A 82 15.56 -8.25 -49.87
C ARG A 82 14.85 -9.60 -49.93
N ALA A 83 14.68 -10.18 -51.11
CA ALA A 83 14.13 -11.53 -51.26
C ALA A 83 15.03 -12.59 -50.59
N ALA A 84 16.35 -12.49 -50.77
CA ALA A 84 17.32 -13.34 -50.07
C ALA A 84 17.27 -13.14 -48.54
N ALA A 85 17.15 -11.89 -48.06
CA ALA A 85 16.96 -11.62 -46.64
C ALA A 85 15.65 -12.24 -46.10
N ALA A 86 14.55 -12.15 -46.85
CA ALA A 86 13.27 -12.76 -46.48
C ALA A 86 13.36 -14.30 -46.42
N ALA A 87 14.09 -14.94 -47.34
CA ALA A 87 14.38 -16.36 -47.29
C ALA A 87 15.14 -16.74 -46.01
N THR A 88 16.20 -16.00 -45.66
CA THR A 88 16.96 -16.20 -44.42
C THR A 88 16.06 -16.07 -43.18
N GLN A 89 15.21 -15.04 -43.11
CA GLN A 89 14.30 -14.86 -41.97
C GLN A 89 13.21 -15.95 -41.90
N ALA A 90 12.68 -16.43 -43.02
CA ALA A 90 11.76 -17.57 -43.03
C ALA A 90 12.43 -18.86 -42.50
N THR A 91 13.67 -19.13 -42.89
CA THR A 91 14.47 -20.25 -42.35
C THR A 91 14.71 -20.12 -40.84
N LEU A 92 14.99 -18.92 -40.34
CA LEU A 92 15.16 -18.68 -38.90
C LEU A 92 13.83 -18.81 -38.12
N ALA A 93 12.70 -18.37 -38.68
CA ALA A 93 11.38 -18.60 -38.09
C ALA A 93 11.04 -20.10 -37.98
N ALA A 94 11.39 -20.89 -39.00
CA ALA A 94 11.23 -22.34 -38.99
C ALA A 94 12.09 -22.99 -37.89
N ALA A 95 13.36 -22.60 -37.78
CA ALA A 95 14.28 -23.10 -36.76
C ALA A 95 13.82 -22.76 -35.32
N ALA A 96 13.36 -21.54 -35.08
CA ALA A 96 12.84 -21.11 -33.78
C ALA A 96 11.59 -21.92 -33.36
N PHE A 97 10.70 -22.25 -34.30
CA PHE A 97 9.54 -23.10 -34.03
C PHE A 97 9.96 -24.53 -33.64
N ASP A 98 10.88 -25.15 -34.38
CA ASP A 98 11.31 -26.52 -34.10
C ASP A 98 12.16 -26.61 -32.81
N ALA A 99 12.94 -25.58 -32.49
CA ALA A 99 13.65 -25.45 -31.21
C ALA A 99 12.66 -25.32 -30.03
N ALA A 100 11.64 -24.45 -30.16
CA ALA A 100 10.58 -24.32 -29.17
C ALA A 100 9.87 -25.66 -28.92
N ARG A 101 9.45 -26.33 -30.00
CA ARG A 101 8.77 -27.63 -29.97
C ARG A 101 9.63 -28.75 -29.37
N ALA A 102 10.96 -28.66 -29.49
CA ALA A 102 11.88 -29.61 -28.86
C ALA A 102 12.07 -29.35 -27.35
N ALA A 103 11.92 -28.10 -26.90
CA ALA A 103 12.07 -27.70 -25.50
C ALA A 103 10.77 -27.84 -24.68
N THR A 104 9.60 -27.70 -25.30
CA THR A 104 8.29 -27.85 -24.65
C THR A 104 8.04 -29.31 -24.21
N VAL A 105 7.33 -29.48 -23.09
CA VAL A 105 6.90 -30.78 -22.59
C VAL A 105 5.97 -31.45 -23.61
N ARG A 106 6.00 -32.79 -23.62
CA ARG A 106 5.11 -33.59 -24.48
C ARG A 106 3.76 -33.79 -23.79
N PRO A 107 2.62 -33.65 -24.49
CA PRO A 107 1.29 -33.86 -23.90
C PRO A 107 1.12 -35.20 -23.17
N GLU A 108 1.77 -36.27 -23.64
CA GLU A 108 1.75 -37.58 -22.96
C GLU A 108 2.32 -37.55 -21.53
N VAL A 109 3.28 -36.67 -21.23
CA VAL A 109 3.91 -36.55 -19.90
C VAL A 109 3.00 -35.81 -18.93
N VAL A 110 2.40 -34.69 -19.36
CA VAL A 110 1.45 -33.91 -18.55
C VAL A 110 0.23 -34.76 -18.19
N MET A 111 -0.29 -35.52 -19.17
CA MET A 111 -1.42 -36.44 -18.96
C MET A 111 -1.07 -37.58 -17.98
N ALA A 112 0.14 -38.15 -18.05
CA ALA A 112 0.57 -39.21 -17.14
C ALA A 112 0.61 -38.72 -15.68
N ASN A 113 1.16 -37.52 -15.44
CA ASN A 113 1.16 -36.89 -14.13
C ASN A 113 -0.27 -36.66 -13.59
N ARG A 114 -1.19 -36.13 -14.42
CA ARG A 114 -2.59 -35.92 -14.02
C ARG A 114 -3.34 -37.21 -13.67
N VAL A 115 -3.11 -38.30 -14.41
CA VAL A 115 -3.69 -39.63 -14.09
C VAL A 115 -3.11 -40.22 -12.80
N GLN A 116 -1.81 -40.00 -12.54
CA GLN A 116 -1.18 -40.39 -11.28
C GLN A 116 -1.77 -39.61 -10.09
N LEU A 117 -1.96 -38.30 -10.23
CA LEU A 117 -2.60 -37.44 -9.24
C LEU A 117 -4.02 -37.91 -8.90
N GLU A 118 -4.86 -38.20 -9.90
CA GLU A 118 -6.22 -38.71 -9.69
C GLU A 118 -6.23 -40.04 -8.93
N SER A 119 -5.34 -40.97 -9.28
CA SER A 119 -5.15 -42.25 -8.59
C SER A 119 -4.73 -42.08 -7.12
N LEU A 120 -3.83 -41.13 -6.83
CA LEU A 120 -3.37 -40.83 -5.47
C LEU A 120 -4.45 -40.16 -4.62
N VAL A 121 -5.23 -39.23 -5.20
CA VAL A 121 -6.33 -38.52 -4.53
C VAL A 121 -7.49 -39.47 -4.22
N THR A 122 -7.93 -40.28 -5.20
CA THR A 122 -9.03 -41.24 -5.03
C THR A 122 -8.74 -42.33 -3.98
N SER A 123 -7.47 -42.61 -3.71
CA SER A 123 -7.04 -43.54 -2.65
C SER A 123 -6.69 -42.88 -1.31
N ASN A 124 -6.73 -41.54 -1.19
CA ASN A 124 -6.29 -40.80 0.00
C ASN A 124 -7.31 -40.77 1.17
N LEU A 125 -8.16 -41.79 1.34
CA LEU A 125 -9.28 -41.81 2.30
C LEU A 125 -8.85 -41.57 3.76
N LEU A 126 -7.60 -41.90 4.10
CA LEU A 126 -7.01 -41.75 5.45
C LEU A 126 -5.86 -40.71 5.50
N GLY A 127 -5.72 -39.85 4.47
CA GLY A 127 -4.66 -38.83 4.41
C GLY A 127 -3.24 -39.34 4.16
N GLN A 128 -3.04 -40.66 4.03
CA GLN A 128 -1.72 -41.31 3.91
C GLN A 128 -0.95 -40.95 2.62
N ASN A 129 -1.65 -40.65 1.52
CA ASN A 129 -1.04 -40.31 0.23
C ASN A 129 -0.71 -38.82 0.09
N THR A 130 -1.04 -37.99 1.08
CA THR A 130 -0.86 -36.52 1.01
C THR A 130 0.57 -36.08 0.61
N PRO A 131 1.67 -36.73 1.07
CA PRO A 131 3.02 -36.41 0.59
C PRO A 131 3.25 -36.75 -0.89
N ALA A 132 2.65 -37.83 -1.39
CA ALA A 132 2.75 -38.25 -2.79
C ALA A 132 1.91 -37.36 -3.72
N ILE A 133 0.75 -36.88 -3.25
CA ILE A 133 -0.07 -35.87 -3.94
C ILE A 133 0.72 -34.57 -4.06
N ALA A 134 1.35 -34.10 -2.98
CA ALA A 134 2.19 -32.90 -3.01
C ALA A 134 3.40 -33.05 -3.96
N ALA A 135 3.99 -34.25 -4.06
CA ALA A 135 5.05 -34.53 -5.03
C ALA A 135 4.54 -34.49 -6.48
N ALA A 136 3.36 -35.07 -6.76
CA ALA A 136 2.76 -35.05 -8.10
C ALA A 136 2.39 -33.63 -8.56
N GLU A 137 1.84 -32.78 -7.69
CA GLU A 137 1.58 -31.37 -8.03
C GLU A 137 2.90 -30.58 -8.19
N ALA A 138 3.93 -30.86 -7.39
CA ALA A 138 5.25 -30.23 -7.56
C ALA A 138 5.92 -30.62 -8.88
N GLU A 139 5.78 -31.88 -9.33
CA GLU A 139 6.21 -32.31 -10.67
C GLU A 139 5.42 -31.58 -11.77
N TYR A 140 4.10 -31.39 -11.61
CA TYR A 140 3.26 -30.67 -12.56
C TYR A 140 3.70 -29.20 -12.73
N GLU A 141 4.00 -28.50 -11.63
CA GLU A 141 4.52 -27.13 -11.67
C GLU A 141 5.89 -27.03 -12.38
N LEU A 142 6.74 -28.06 -12.29
CA LEU A 142 7.99 -28.13 -13.07
C LEU A 142 7.72 -28.30 -14.58
N LEU A 143 6.71 -29.10 -14.96
CA LEU A 143 6.28 -29.20 -16.37
C LEU A 143 5.74 -27.85 -16.88
N TRP A 144 4.98 -27.14 -16.05
CA TRP A 144 4.48 -25.80 -16.37
C TRP A 144 5.63 -24.80 -16.58
N ALA A 145 6.61 -24.77 -15.66
CA ALA A 145 7.78 -23.90 -15.76
C ALA A 145 8.58 -24.15 -17.05
N GLN A 146 8.78 -25.42 -17.44
CA GLN A 146 9.48 -25.78 -18.67
C GLN A 146 8.75 -25.26 -19.93
N ASP A 147 7.44 -25.46 -20.02
CA ASP A 147 6.62 -24.97 -21.14
C ASP A 147 6.66 -23.44 -21.27
N VAL A 148 6.62 -22.74 -20.13
CA VAL A 148 6.68 -21.27 -20.08
C VAL A 148 8.03 -20.75 -20.55
N VAL A 149 9.14 -21.37 -20.14
CA VAL A 149 10.48 -21.03 -20.62
C VAL A 149 10.61 -21.28 -22.12
N ALA A 150 10.14 -22.42 -22.62
CA ALA A 150 10.17 -22.74 -24.05
C ALA A 150 9.38 -21.72 -24.90
N MET A 151 8.19 -21.31 -24.45
CA MET A 151 7.37 -20.33 -25.17
C MET A 151 7.91 -18.89 -25.10
N PHE A 152 8.59 -18.51 -24.00
CA PHE A 152 9.27 -17.20 -23.94
C PHE A 152 10.54 -17.16 -24.82
N GLY A 153 11.30 -18.26 -24.90
CA GLY A 153 12.41 -18.40 -25.86
C GLY A 153 11.92 -18.30 -27.31
N TYR A 154 10.85 -19.01 -27.65
CA TYR A 154 10.21 -18.90 -28.97
C TYR A 154 9.79 -17.46 -29.30
N HIS A 155 9.22 -16.76 -28.31
CA HIS A 155 8.76 -15.38 -28.51
C HIS A 155 9.90 -14.40 -28.80
N SER A 156 11.05 -14.52 -28.13
CA SER A 156 12.19 -13.63 -28.35
C SER A 156 12.88 -13.89 -29.68
N GLU A 157 13.06 -15.15 -30.08
CA GLU A 157 13.61 -15.52 -31.38
C GLU A 157 12.69 -15.10 -32.53
N ALA A 158 11.39 -15.40 -32.45
CA ALA A 158 10.41 -14.97 -33.46
C ALA A 158 10.30 -13.44 -33.58
N LEU A 159 10.45 -12.71 -32.47
CA LEU A 159 10.49 -11.24 -32.47
C LEU A 159 11.76 -10.70 -33.13
N ALA A 160 12.92 -11.30 -32.87
CA ALA A 160 14.18 -10.94 -33.52
C ALA A 160 14.08 -11.13 -35.05
N VAL A 161 13.57 -12.29 -35.49
CA VAL A 161 13.31 -12.59 -36.91
C VAL A 161 12.35 -11.58 -37.55
N ALA A 162 11.24 -11.26 -36.87
CA ALA A 162 10.29 -10.26 -37.36
C ALA A 162 10.91 -8.85 -37.46
N SER A 163 11.78 -8.47 -36.52
CA SER A 163 12.44 -7.16 -36.50
C SER A 163 13.46 -6.95 -37.63
N ALA A 164 14.00 -8.03 -38.20
CA ALA A 164 14.98 -7.98 -39.28
C ALA A 164 14.35 -7.76 -40.68
N LEU A 165 13.02 -7.85 -40.82
CA LEU A 165 12.32 -7.73 -42.10
C LEU A 165 12.06 -6.25 -42.48
N THR A 166 12.93 -5.67 -43.31
CA THR A 166 12.75 -4.31 -43.83
C THR A 166 11.57 -4.21 -44.81
N SER A 167 10.72 -3.18 -44.69
CA SER A 167 9.51 -3.07 -45.51
C SER A 167 9.77 -2.80 -47.01
N VAL A 168 8.89 -3.36 -47.85
CA VAL A 168 8.99 -3.34 -49.32
C VAL A 168 8.75 -1.93 -49.93
N ALA A 169 8.13 -1.01 -49.17
CA ALA A 169 7.70 0.30 -49.68
C ALA A 169 8.83 1.33 -49.91
N GLN A 170 10.04 1.10 -49.39
CA GLN A 170 11.14 2.06 -49.39
C GLN A 170 11.81 2.43 -50.73
N PRO A 171 11.88 1.60 -51.80
CA PRO A 171 12.82 1.85 -52.90
C PRO A 171 12.34 2.93 -53.89
N LEU A 172 11.04 3.14 -54.06
CA LEU A 172 10.51 4.16 -54.99
C LEU A 172 10.86 5.59 -54.51
N HIS A 173 10.91 5.81 -53.19
CA HIS A 173 11.28 7.09 -52.59
C HIS A 173 12.78 7.41 -52.76
N ARG A 174 13.65 6.39 -52.73
CA ARG A 174 15.10 6.56 -52.92
C ARG A 174 15.46 6.80 -54.38
N LEU A 175 14.70 6.23 -55.32
CA LEU A 175 14.82 6.51 -56.76
C LEU A 175 14.63 8.01 -57.07
N ALA A 176 13.62 8.65 -56.46
CA ALA A 176 13.42 10.10 -56.56
C ALA A 176 14.59 10.90 -55.95
N GLY A 177 15.10 10.48 -54.78
CA GLY A 177 16.23 11.13 -54.13
C GLY A 177 17.54 11.05 -54.92
N GLN A 178 17.86 9.91 -55.55
CA GLN A 178 19.13 9.73 -56.26
C GLN A 178 19.24 10.56 -57.54
N MET A 179 18.13 10.96 -58.17
CA MET A 179 18.17 11.92 -59.30
C MET A 179 18.55 13.35 -58.85
N ALA A 180 18.33 13.72 -57.58
CA ALA A 180 18.70 15.03 -57.05
C ALA A 180 20.19 15.15 -56.68
N SER A 181 20.85 14.04 -56.35
CA SER A 181 22.25 14.04 -55.87
C SER A 181 23.32 14.14 -56.95
N ALA A 182 22.96 14.09 -58.24
CA ALA A 182 23.92 14.05 -59.35
C ALA A 182 24.64 15.39 -59.64
N ASN A 183 24.25 16.48 -58.97
CA ASN A 183 24.58 17.85 -59.40
C ASN A 183 25.54 18.63 -58.47
N VAL A 184 26.17 17.98 -57.48
CA VAL A 184 27.08 18.64 -56.53
C VAL A 184 28.39 17.88 -56.39
N ALA A 185 29.41 18.30 -57.15
CA ALA A 185 30.80 17.84 -57.02
C ALA A 185 31.74 19.05 -57.01
N GLY A 186 32.34 19.34 -55.84
CA GLY A 186 33.27 20.44 -55.61
C GLY A 186 34.02 20.20 -54.29
N PRO A 187 35.33 20.51 -54.17
CA PRO A 187 36.20 19.81 -53.22
C PRO A 187 36.35 20.47 -51.84
N ASN A 188 36.67 19.62 -50.85
CA ASN A 188 37.07 20.02 -49.50
C ASN A 188 38.48 20.63 -49.47
N VAL A 189 38.74 21.54 -48.51
CA VAL A 189 40.04 21.70 -47.85
C VAL A 189 39.83 22.16 -46.41
N ALA A 190 40.56 21.54 -45.48
CA ALA A 190 40.65 21.95 -44.08
C ALA A 190 42.11 21.77 -43.62
N GLY A 191 42.64 22.68 -42.79
CA GLY A 191 43.94 22.45 -42.18
C GLY A 191 44.66 23.66 -41.57
N ALA A 192 45.14 23.42 -40.34
CA ALA A 192 46.32 24.02 -39.70
C ALA A 192 46.31 25.51 -39.28
N ALA A 193 47.13 25.79 -38.25
CA ALA A 193 47.41 27.10 -37.68
C ALA A 193 48.91 27.17 -37.32
N ALA A 194 49.52 28.35 -37.33
CA ALA A 194 50.83 28.60 -36.72
C ALA A 194 51.12 30.09 -36.43
N ALA A 195 51.89 30.30 -35.37
CA ALA A 195 52.22 31.55 -34.69
C ALA A 195 53.08 32.59 -35.45
N VAL A 196 53.09 33.82 -34.91
CA VAL A 196 54.26 34.71 -34.86
C VAL A 196 54.41 35.26 -33.42
N ASN A 197 55.64 35.50 -32.98
CA ASN A 197 56.01 35.92 -31.62
C ASN A 197 57.09 37.03 -31.70
N GLY A 198 57.05 38.08 -30.86
CA GLY A 198 58.02 39.18 -30.98
C GLY A 198 57.85 40.42 -30.08
N ALA A 199 58.43 40.35 -28.87
CA ALA A 199 59.10 41.42 -28.11
C ALA A 199 58.48 42.84 -27.90
N VAL A 200 58.12 43.09 -26.63
CA VAL A 200 58.43 44.31 -25.82
C VAL A 200 58.05 45.71 -26.36
N MET A 201 56.92 46.23 -25.88
CA MET A 201 56.83 47.55 -25.23
C MET A 201 55.70 47.55 -24.17
N ASN A 202 55.80 48.43 -23.18
CA ASN A 202 54.90 48.51 -22.02
C ASN A 202 54.36 49.93 -21.84
N PRO A 203 53.05 50.13 -21.59
CA PRO A 203 51.86 49.52 -22.23
C PRO A 203 51.33 50.46 -23.36
N PRO A 204 50.15 50.26 -23.99
CA PRO A 204 49.23 49.11 -23.96
C PRO A 204 48.89 48.54 -25.36
N ARG A 205 48.62 47.22 -25.48
CA ARG A 205 47.54 46.67 -26.34
C ARG A 205 47.39 45.13 -26.30
N ALA A 206 46.13 44.70 -26.23
CA ALA A 206 45.55 43.58 -26.98
C ALA A 206 46.27 42.21 -27.02
N GLY A 207 46.47 41.59 -25.86
CA GLY A 207 46.25 40.14 -25.68
C GLY A 207 44.84 39.87 -25.16
N SER A 208 43.84 40.63 -25.63
CA SER A 208 42.61 40.90 -24.89
C SER A 208 41.54 39.82 -25.05
N ILE A 209 41.54 38.84 -24.15
CA ILE A 209 40.30 38.17 -23.75
C ILE A 209 39.50 39.20 -22.93
N PHE A 210 38.70 40.01 -23.64
CA PHE A 210 38.01 41.18 -23.08
C PHE A 210 37.17 40.78 -21.86
N ASN A 211 37.34 41.52 -20.77
CA ASN A 211 36.33 41.51 -19.71
C ASN A 211 35.11 42.28 -20.23
N LEU A 212 34.02 41.58 -20.55
CA LEU A 212 32.79 42.15 -21.10
C LEU A 212 31.89 42.67 -19.98
N GLY A 213 32.29 43.81 -19.39
CA GLY A 213 31.48 44.57 -18.43
C GLY A 213 32.32 45.25 -17.33
N ILE A 214 31.63 45.82 -16.34
CA ILE A 214 32.17 46.83 -15.43
C ILE A 214 32.88 46.20 -14.22
N ALA A 215 34.01 46.78 -13.79
CA ALA A 215 34.72 46.45 -12.54
C ALA A 215 35.24 44.99 -12.40
N ASN A 216 35.52 44.29 -13.50
CA ASN A 216 36.11 42.96 -13.48
C ASN A 216 37.65 42.98 -13.32
N LEU A 217 38.19 42.17 -12.42
CA LEU A 217 39.62 42.00 -12.15
C LEU A 217 40.08 40.58 -12.54
N GLY A 218 40.95 40.46 -13.54
CA GLY A 218 41.41 39.19 -14.12
C GLY A 218 41.09 39.10 -15.62
N LEU A 219 41.08 37.88 -16.20
CA LEU A 219 40.99 37.67 -17.65
C LEU A 219 39.69 36.99 -18.09
N GLY A 220 39.09 37.46 -19.20
CA GLY A 220 38.02 36.76 -19.90
C GLY A 220 36.68 36.62 -19.17
N ASN A 221 36.36 37.55 -18.26
CA ASN A 221 35.09 37.56 -17.53
C ASN A 221 33.97 38.26 -18.34
N VAL A 222 32.72 37.83 -18.21
CA VAL A 222 31.56 38.40 -18.92
C VAL A 222 30.47 38.74 -17.91
N GLY A 223 30.16 40.03 -17.73
CA GLY A 223 29.31 40.56 -16.65
C GLY A 223 30.06 41.59 -15.79
N ALA A 224 29.71 41.77 -14.52
CA ALA A 224 30.26 42.85 -13.69
C ALA A 224 30.86 42.38 -12.35
N ALA A 225 31.83 43.12 -11.82
CA ALA A 225 32.41 42.95 -10.48
C ALA A 225 32.99 41.55 -10.18
N ASN A 226 33.46 40.80 -11.19
CA ASN A 226 34.13 39.51 -10.98
C ASN A 226 35.60 39.68 -10.60
N VAL A 227 36.15 38.75 -9.80
CA VAL A 227 37.56 38.68 -9.41
C VAL A 227 38.09 37.28 -9.70
N GLY A 228 38.99 37.16 -10.68
CA GLY A 228 39.52 35.90 -11.19
C GLY A 228 39.31 35.77 -12.71
N ASN A 229 39.31 34.54 -13.25
CA ASN A 229 39.37 34.33 -14.70
C ASN A 229 38.20 33.51 -15.25
N PHE A 230 37.77 33.82 -16.47
CA PHE A 230 36.78 33.06 -17.25
C PHE A 230 35.40 32.90 -16.59
N ASN A 231 34.96 33.86 -15.77
CA ASN A 231 33.63 33.83 -15.17
C ASN A 231 32.55 34.43 -16.09
N LEU A 232 31.42 33.76 -16.27
CA LEU A 232 30.25 34.23 -17.03
C LEU A 232 29.10 34.56 -16.07
N GLY A 233 29.01 35.82 -15.65
CA GLY A 233 28.02 36.35 -14.73
C GLY A 233 28.60 37.53 -13.95
N SER A 234 28.00 37.89 -12.81
CA SER A 234 28.42 39.05 -12.02
C SER A 234 28.70 38.72 -10.56
N GLY A 235 29.71 39.38 -9.97
CA GLY A 235 30.08 39.25 -8.56
C GLY A 235 30.76 37.94 -8.17
N ASN A 236 31.31 37.19 -9.13
CA ASN A 236 32.01 35.94 -8.83
C ASN A 236 33.44 36.20 -8.34
N VAL A 237 33.95 35.38 -7.42
CA VAL A 237 35.32 35.45 -6.89
C VAL A 237 35.96 34.07 -7.01
N GLY A 238 36.84 33.88 -7.99
CA GLY A 238 37.41 32.60 -8.39
C GLY A 238 37.41 32.44 -9.91
N ASN A 239 37.51 31.22 -10.42
CA ASN A 239 37.70 30.95 -11.85
C ASN A 239 36.63 30.03 -12.44
N PHE A 240 36.33 30.20 -13.72
CA PHE A 240 35.42 29.35 -14.50
C PHE A 240 34.00 29.22 -13.92
N ASN A 241 33.51 30.20 -13.16
CA ASN A 241 32.14 30.19 -12.65
C ASN A 241 31.14 30.69 -13.72
N ILE A 242 29.93 30.13 -13.74
CA ILE A 242 28.84 30.55 -14.62
C ILE A 242 27.63 30.90 -13.74
N GLY A 243 26.98 32.04 -13.98
CA GLY A 243 25.97 32.65 -13.11
C GLY A 243 26.59 33.64 -12.10
N ASN A 244 25.81 34.13 -11.14
CA ASN A 244 26.21 35.31 -10.33
C ASN A 244 26.56 34.97 -8.87
N GLY A 245 27.54 35.67 -8.31
CA GLY A 245 27.83 35.69 -6.86
C GLY A 245 28.53 34.44 -6.32
N ASN A 246 29.14 33.61 -7.16
CA ASN A 246 29.84 32.40 -6.72
C ASN A 246 31.24 32.71 -6.14
N HIS A 247 31.68 31.96 -5.14
CA HIS A 247 32.99 32.09 -4.50
C HIS A 247 33.74 30.75 -4.55
N GLY A 248 34.94 30.72 -5.14
CA GLY A 248 35.70 29.52 -5.50
C GLY A 248 35.58 29.18 -6.99
N ASP A 249 35.92 27.96 -7.41
CA ASP A 249 36.17 27.61 -8.82
C ASP A 249 35.14 26.63 -9.44
N PHE A 250 34.88 26.77 -10.74
CA PHE A 250 34.05 25.86 -11.55
C PHE A 250 32.59 25.70 -11.08
N ASN A 251 32.00 26.69 -10.42
CA ASN A 251 30.58 26.62 -10.02
C ASN A 251 29.64 27.04 -11.16
N LEU A 252 28.48 26.40 -11.28
CA LEU A 252 27.43 26.73 -12.26
C LEU A 252 26.14 27.10 -11.53
N GLY A 253 25.60 28.28 -11.77
CA GLY A 253 24.43 28.84 -11.10
C GLY A 253 24.82 29.99 -10.17
N PHE A 254 24.15 30.12 -9.01
CA PHE A 254 24.12 31.40 -8.28
C PHE A 254 24.47 31.26 -6.80
N GLY A 255 25.36 32.12 -6.30
CA GLY A 255 25.65 32.24 -4.86
C GLY A 255 26.33 31.02 -4.22
N ASN A 256 26.94 30.12 -5.00
CA ASN A 256 27.64 28.95 -4.45
C ASN A 256 28.97 29.36 -3.83
N ASN A 257 29.42 28.64 -2.80
CA ASN A 257 30.71 28.83 -2.13
C ASN A 257 31.49 27.51 -2.13
N GLY A 258 32.78 27.53 -2.43
CA GLY A 258 33.59 26.35 -2.71
C GLY A 258 33.68 26.06 -4.20
N ALA A 259 33.74 24.78 -4.61
CA ALA A 259 34.11 24.44 -5.99
C ALA A 259 33.28 23.31 -6.61
N ARG A 260 33.12 23.36 -7.94
CA ARG A 260 32.35 22.40 -8.75
C ARG A 260 30.89 22.23 -8.35
N ASN A 261 30.29 23.20 -7.67
CA ASN A 261 28.88 23.13 -7.30
C ASN A 261 28.00 23.51 -8.50
N ILE A 262 26.87 22.83 -8.67
CA ILE A 262 25.88 23.09 -9.73
C ILE A 262 24.55 23.46 -9.07
N GLY A 263 23.95 24.58 -9.46
CA GLY A 263 22.71 25.14 -8.93
C GLY A 263 22.94 26.35 -8.02
N PHE A 264 22.27 26.44 -6.88
CA PHE A 264 22.06 27.71 -6.17
C PHE A 264 22.42 27.62 -4.68
N GLY A 265 23.29 28.50 -4.18
CA GLY A 265 23.52 28.67 -2.74
C GLY A 265 24.16 27.48 -2.03
N ASN A 266 24.84 26.58 -2.75
CA ASN A 266 25.53 25.44 -2.14
C ASN A 266 26.86 25.89 -1.50
N PHE A 267 27.27 25.30 -0.37
CA PHE A 267 28.57 25.53 0.26
C PHE A 267 29.35 24.23 0.41
N GLY A 268 30.45 24.10 -0.34
CA GLY A 268 31.44 23.02 -0.26
C GLY A 268 31.92 22.58 -1.64
N PHE A 269 32.18 21.28 -1.81
CA PHE A 269 32.67 20.70 -3.06
C PHE A 269 31.63 19.80 -3.73
N GLY A 270 31.47 19.93 -5.05
CA GLY A 270 30.77 18.94 -5.89
C GLY A 270 29.26 18.80 -5.67
N ASN A 271 28.61 19.71 -4.94
CA ASN A 271 27.17 19.61 -4.67
C ASN A 271 26.34 19.93 -5.93
N PHE A 272 25.23 19.23 -6.12
CA PHE A 272 24.28 19.47 -7.21
C PHE A 272 22.91 19.85 -6.63
N GLY A 273 22.30 20.92 -7.13
CA GLY A 273 20.99 21.43 -6.71
C GLY A 273 21.07 22.70 -5.87
N PHE A 274 20.30 22.80 -4.78
CA PHE A 274 19.99 24.07 -4.12
C PHE A 274 20.29 24.02 -2.61
N GLY A 275 21.04 24.96 -2.07
CA GLY A 275 21.19 25.18 -0.63
C GLY A 275 21.86 24.04 0.14
N ASN A 276 22.62 23.17 -0.52
CA ASN A 276 23.33 22.09 0.16
C ASN A 276 24.56 22.65 0.90
N THR A 277 24.72 22.34 2.18
CA THR A 277 25.77 22.89 3.05
C THR A 277 26.32 21.82 4.01
N GLY A 278 27.35 22.13 4.76
CA GLY A 278 27.80 21.35 5.92
C GLY A 278 27.11 21.81 7.22
N PRO A 279 27.15 21.02 8.31
CA PRO A 279 26.49 21.34 9.57
C PRO A 279 26.90 22.72 10.11
N GLY A 280 25.92 23.53 10.51
CA GLY A 280 26.17 24.90 10.99
C GLY A 280 26.60 25.88 9.89
N PHE A 281 26.14 25.70 8.65
CA PHE A 281 26.55 26.48 7.46
C PHE A 281 28.06 26.39 7.19
N THR A 282 28.63 25.20 7.32
CA THR A 282 30.02 24.91 6.93
C THR A 282 30.07 24.34 5.50
N ALA A 283 31.25 23.90 5.04
CA ALA A 283 31.38 23.18 3.77
C ALA A 283 30.85 21.74 3.89
N GLY A 284 29.89 21.38 3.03
CA GLY A 284 29.38 20.02 2.86
C GLY A 284 29.65 19.56 1.43
N ASN A 285 30.03 18.30 1.23
CA ASN A 285 30.53 17.82 -0.05
C ASN A 285 29.63 16.76 -0.69
N ASP A 286 29.60 16.72 -2.01
CA ASP A 286 29.00 15.67 -2.84
C ASP A 286 27.50 15.41 -2.55
N ASN A 287 26.77 16.41 -2.04
CA ASN A 287 25.32 16.29 -1.83
C ASN A 287 24.57 16.56 -3.15
N PHE A 288 23.53 15.79 -3.44
CA PHE A 288 22.69 15.92 -4.62
C PHE A 288 21.24 16.22 -4.21
N GLY A 289 20.66 17.32 -4.68
CA GLY A 289 19.28 17.74 -4.43
C GLY A 289 19.19 19.06 -3.66
N PHE A 290 18.30 19.17 -2.67
CA PHE A 290 17.87 20.44 -2.10
C PHE A 290 17.99 20.50 -0.57
N GLY A 291 18.77 21.44 -0.04
CA GLY A 291 18.80 21.77 1.39
C GLY A 291 19.48 20.73 2.28
N ASN A 292 20.29 19.82 1.72
CA ASN A 292 20.97 18.82 2.53
C ASN A 292 22.09 19.46 3.37
N THR A 293 22.25 19.02 4.62
CA THR A 293 23.15 19.59 5.63
C THR A 293 24.13 18.51 6.12
N GLY A 294 25.26 18.36 5.44
CA GLY A 294 26.19 17.26 5.66
C GLY A 294 27.02 16.93 4.43
N SER A 295 27.27 15.65 4.16
CA SER A 295 27.99 15.21 2.95
C SER A 295 27.45 13.91 2.37
N SER A 296 27.59 13.77 1.06
CA SER A 296 27.17 12.60 0.25
C SER A 296 25.68 12.26 0.32
N ASN A 297 24.82 13.20 0.74
CA ASN A 297 23.37 12.98 0.83
C ASN A 297 22.69 13.13 -0.53
N PHE A 298 21.71 12.29 -0.83
CA PHE A 298 20.92 12.32 -2.06
C PHE A 298 19.44 12.59 -1.75
N GLY A 299 18.89 13.69 -2.26
CA GLY A 299 17.49 14.08 -2.15
C GLY A 299 17.29 15.43 -1.45
N PHE A 300 16.35 15.53 -0.52
CA PHE A 300 15.86 16.80 0.03
C PHE A 300 16.04 16.86 1.54
N ALA A 301 16.54 17.98 2.08
CA ALA A 301 16.60 18.32 3.52
C ALA A 301 17.25 17.27 4.44
N ASN A 302 18.09 16.36 3.93
CA ASN A 302 18.76 15.35 4.76
C ASN A 302 19.91 15.97 5.56
N THR A 303 20.10 15.54 6.80
CA THR A 303 21.13 16.02 7.72
C THR A 303 22.05 14.87 8.15
N GLY A 304 23.37 15.03 8.00
CA GLY A 304 24.39 14.02 8.34
C GLY A 304 25.08 13.42 7.11
N PHE A 305 25.44 12.14 7.13
CA PHE A 305 26.28 11.52 6.08
C PHE A 305 25.55 10.44 5.26
N ALA A 306 25.70 10.48 3.93
CA ALA A 306 25.29 9.42 3.01
C ALA A 306 23.81 8.98 3.09
N ASN A 307 22.90 9.89 3.47
CA ASN A 307 21.47 9.59 3.52
C ASN A 307 20.82 9.72 2.13
N TRP A 308 19.86 8.85 1.80
CA TRP A 308 19.09 8.89 0.56
C TRP A 308 17.61 9.10 0.85
N GLY A 309 17.06 10.24 0.42
CA GLY A 309 15.63 10.50 0.36
C GLY A 309 15.25 11.89 0.86
N PHE A 310 14.29 11.99 1.78
CA PHE A 310 13.70 13.27 2.20
C PHE A 310 13.80 13.44 3.72
N ALA A 311 14.29 14.58 4.21
CA ALA A 311 14.27 15.00 5.61
C ALA A 311 14.86 14.00 6.64
N ASN A 312 15.76 13.10 6.22
CA ASN A 312 16.37 12.13 7.13
C ASN A 312 17.47 12.80 7.98
N SER A 313 17.59 12.45 9.26
CA SER A 313 18.58 12.99 10.19
C SER A 313 19.39 11.86 10.84
N GLY A 314 20.66 11.73 10.48
CA GLY A 314 21.53 10.62 10.88
C GLY A 314 22.55 10.27 9.79
N ASN A 315 23.02 9.04 9.78
CA ASN A 315 23.99 8.55 8.80
C ASN A 315 23.48 7.27 8.10
N TYR A 316 23.69 7.16 6.78
CA TYR A 316 23.30 6.02 5.94
C TYR A 316 21.79 5.69 5.93
N ALA A 317 20.92 6.63 6.32
CA ALA A 317 19.48 6.42 6.33
C ALA A 317 18.90 6.46 4.90
N ARG A 318 17.98 5.54 4.56
CA ARG A 318 17.36 5.46 3.22
C ARG A 318 15.83 5.52 3.33
N GLY A 319 15.24 6.69 3.10
CA GLY A 319 13.82 6.89 3.39
C GLY A 319 13.31 8.32 3.42
N ILE A 320 12.23 8.53 4.17
CA ILE A 320 11.58 9.83 4.38
C ILE A 320 11.49 10.09 5.89
N ALA A 321 11.96 11.23 6.39
CA ALA A 321 11.86 11.70 7.78
C ALA A 321 12.49 10.78 8.85
N LEU A 322 13.43 9.90 8.48
CA LEU A 322 14.13 9.01 9.42
C LEU A 322 14.97 9.80 10.45
N THR A 323 15.16 9.26 11.65
CA THR A 323 15.93 9.91 12.72
C THR A 323 16.76 8.87 13.47
N GLY A 324 18.05 8.79 13.11
CA GLY A 324 19.00 7.78 13.58
C GLY A 324 19.75 7.11 12.43
N ASP A 325 20.85 6.43 12.77
CA ASP A 325 21.75 5.82 11.79
C ASP A 325 21.22 4.49 11.21
N TYR A 326 21.60 4.20 9.96
CA TYR A 326 21.31 2.97 9.20
C TYR A 326 19.83 2.58 9.04
N GLN A 327 18.90 3.51 9.30
CA GLN A 327 17.46 3.26 9.18
C GLN A 327 17.02 3.16 7.70
N VAL A 328 15.96 2.39 7.43
CA VAL A 328 15.33 2.29 6.10
C VAL A 328 13.81 2.38 6.26
N GLY A 329 13.13 3.12 5.37
CA GLY A 329 11.65 3.21 5.33
C GLY A 329 11.12 4.64 5.47
N ILE A 330 10.12 4.84 6.34
CA ILE A 330 9.53 6.16 6.61
C ILE A 330 9.59 6.41 8.12
N GLY A 331 10.27 7.48 8.52
CA GLY A 331 10.41 7.94 9.89
C GLY A 331 9.14 8.62 10.39
N GLY A 332 9.03 8.72 11.72
CA GLY A 332 7.73 8.78 12.39
C GLY A 332 7.02 7.42 12.42
N LEU A 333 7.30 6.50 11.48
CA LEU A 333 6.84 5.11 11.56
C LEU A 333 7.83 4.19 12.28
N ASN A 334 9.11 4.52 12.47
CA ASN A 334 9.97 3.77 13.41
C ASN A 334 10.69 4.75 14.35
N SER A 335 10.96 4.33 15.59
CA SER A 335 11.67 5.12 16.59
C SER A 335 12.69 4.28 17.38
N GLY A 336 13.83 4.88 17.72
CA GLY A 336 14.97 4.16 18.31
C GLY A 336 15.91 3.56 17.25
N SER A 337 16.61 2.46 17.58
CA SER A 337 17.76 1.97 16.81
C SER A 337 17.63 0.51 16.36
N GLY A 338 18.17 0.18 15.18
CA GLY A 338 18.27 -1.20 14.69
C GLY A 338 16.93 -1.91 14.38
N ASN A 339 15.79 -1.20 14.41
CA ASN A 339 14.49 -1.80 14.10
C ASN A 339 14.33 -2.06 12.59
N ILE A 340 13.73 -3.19 12.22
CA ILE A 340 13.49 -3.63 10.84
C ILE A 340 11.98 -3.79 10.61
N GLY A 341 11.43 -3.10 9.61
CA GLY A 341 10.00 -3.10 9.28
C GLY A 341 9.33 -1.74 9.54
N LEU A 342 8.11 -1.69 10.06
CA LEU A 342 7.34 -0.45 10.26
C LEU A 342 6.57 -0.43 11.60
N PHE A 343 6.32 0.76 12.15
CA PHE A 343 5.65 1.00 13.43
C PHE A 343 6.38 0.49 14.68
N ASN A 344 7.67 0.14 14.56
CA ASN A 344 8.45 -0.38 15.69
C ASN A 344 9.08 0.74 16.53
N SER A 345 9.18 0.52 17.84
CA SER A 345 9.73 1.47 18.81
C SER A 345 10.71 0.81 19.78
N GLY A 346 11.85 1.46 20.04
CA GLY A 346 12.90 0.93 20.91
C GLY A 346 14.08 0.37 20.11
N THR A 347 14.57 -0.82 20.47
CA THR A 347 15.86 -1.35 19.98
C THR A 347 15.71 -2.73 19.31
N GLY A 348 16.22 -2.88 18.09
CA GLY A 348 16.44 -4.19 17.46
C GLY A 348 15.19 -5.02 17.16
N ASN A 349 13.99 -4.43 17.12
CA ASN A 349 12.75 -5.16 16.86
C ASN A 349 12.56 -5.44 15.36
N VAL A 350 12.03 -6.61 15.01
CA VAL A 350 11.83 -7.07 13.62
C VAL A 350 10.35 -7.34 13.36
N GLY A 351 9.81 -6.72 12.31
CA GLY A 351 8.41 -6.87 11.88
C GLY A 351 7.61 -5.58 12.04
N PHE A 352 6.46 -5.62 12.71
CA PHE A 352 5.53 -4.49 12.73
C PHE A 352 5.00 -4.10 14.11
N PHE A 353 4.78 -2.82 14.40
CA PHE A 353 4.13 -2.34 15.64
C PHE A 353 4.78 -2.78 16.98
N ASN A 354 6.01 -3.33 16.97
CA ASN A 354 6.63 -3.85 18.18
C ASN A 354 7.18 -2.72 19.08
N SER A 355 7.27 -2.95 20.38
CA SER A 355 7.76 -1.97 21.35
C SER A 355 8.71 -2.58 22.38
N GLY A 356 9.83 -1.91 22.65
CA GLY A 356 10.86 -2.38 23.58
C GLY A 356 12.07 -2.94 22.85
N ASN A 357 12.55 -4.13 23.21
CA ASN A 357 13.87 -4.63 22.81
C ASN A 357 13.83 -6.03 22.17
N GLY A 358 14.29 -6.15 20.93
CA GLY A 358 14.57 -7.44 20.29
C GLY A 358 13.35 -8.32 20.04
N ASN A 359 12.14 -7.75 19.94
CA ASN A 359 10.93 -8.52 19.64
C ASN A 359 10.85 -8.85 18.13
N PHE A 360 10.21 -9.97 17.79
CA PHE A 360 10.04 -10.46 16.42
C PHE A 360 8.57 -10.75 16.11
N GLY A 361 8.06 -10.23 15.00
CA GLY A 361 6.68 -10.43 14.55
C GLY A 361 5.85 -9.14 14.61
N ILE A 362 4.63 -9.17 15.14
CA ILE A 362 3.70 -8.02 15.09
C ILE A 362 3.16 -7.62 16.46
N GLY A 363 3.27 -6.35 16.84
CA GLY A 363 2.56 -5.75 17.96
C GLY A 363 3.02 -6.19 19.35
N ASN A 364 4.17 -6.86 19.46
CA ASN A 364 4.70 -7.33 20.74
C ASN A 364 5.23 -6.17 21.59
N SER A 365 5.22 -6.32 22.92
CA SER A 365 5.68 -5.30 23.87
C SER A 365 6.58 -5.88 24.96
N GLY A 366 7.67 -5.18 25.27
CA GLY A 366 8.69 -5.63 26.22
C GLY A 366 9.92 -6.19 25.50
N SER A 367 10.38 -7.39 25.86
CA SER A 367 11.69 -7.90 25.44
C SER A 367 11.64 -9.30 24.82
N TYR A 368 12.33 -9.51 23.70
CA TYR A 368 12.59 -10.83 23.11
C TYR A 368 11.34 -11.71 22.87
N ASN A 369 10.17 -11.13 22.62
CA ASN A 369 8.96 -11.92 22.31
C ASN A 369 8.88 -12.26 20.81
N THR A 370 8.51 -13.50 20.47
CA THR A 370 8.29 -13.99 19.10
C THR A 370 6.79 -14.19 18.84
N GLY A 371 6.26 -13.57 17.78
CA GLY A 371 4.91 -13.80 17.27
C GLY A 371 4.06 -12.54 17.28
N PHE A 372 2.86 -12.58 17.85
CA PHE A 372 1.83 -11.56 17.68
C PHE A 372 1.27 -11.07 19.03
N PHE A 373 1.33 -9.76 19.29
CA PHE A 373 0.69 -9.09 20.41
C PHE A 373 1.04 -9.64 21.81
N ASN A 374 2.21 -10.27 21.97
CA ASN A 374 2.67 -10.73 23.27
C ASN A 374 3.19 -9.55 24.11
N ALA A 375 3.07 -9.62 25.43
CA ALA A 375 3.52 -8.61 26.38
C ALA A 375 4.42 -9.23 27.46
N GLY A 376 5.46 -8.50 27.86
CA GLY A 376 6.43 -8.95 28.85
C GLY A 376 7.71 -9.43 28.19
N SER A 377 8.21 -10.63 28.54
CA SER A 377 9.54 -11.07 28.11
C SER A 377 9.57 -12.51 27.60
N ALA A 378 10.36 -12.75 26.55
CA ALA A 378 10.69 -14.07 26.02
C ALA A 378 9.50 -14.97 25.63
N ASN A 379 8.28 -14.44 25.38
CA ASN A 379 7.11 -15.24 25.02
C ASN A 379 7.11 -15.66 23.54
N THR A 380 6.54 -16.82 23.22
CA THR A 380 6.34 -17.34 21.85
C THR A 380 4.86 -17.55 21.54
N GLY A 381 4.35 -16.96 20.47
CA GLY A 381 3.01 -17.23 19.94
C GLY A 381 2.13 -15.97 19.87
N PHE A 382 0.92 -16.02 20.41
CA PHE A 382 -0.11 -14.99 20.23
C PHE A 382 -0.65 -14.49 21.58
N PHE A 383 -0.74 -13.17 21.79
CA PHE A 383 -1.44 -12.55 22.93
C PHE A 383 -0.99 -12.98 24.35
N ASN A 384 0.17 -13.62 24.51
CA ASN A 384 0.64 -14.05 25.84
C ASN A 384 1.13 -12.86 26.67
N SER A 385 0.93 -12.87 27.98
CA SER A 385 1.31 -11.78 28.90
C SER A 385 2.04 -12.30 30.13
N GLY A 386 3.34 -11.99 30.25
CA GLY A 386 4.21 -12.44 31.34
C GLY A 386 5.60 -12.82 30.84
N LEU A 387 6.23 -13.82 31.47
CA LEU A 387 7.57 -14.32 31.12
C LEU A 387 7.50 -15.71 30.47
N ALA A 388 8.11 -15.84 29.28
CA ALA A 388 8.44 -17.10 28.62
C ALA A 388 7.29 -18.11 28.48
N ASN A 389 6.08 -17.66 28.13
CA ASN A 389 4.97 -18.51 27.72
C ASN A 389 5.10 -18.99 26.26
N THR A 390 4.52 -20.15 25.93
CA THR A 390 4.41 -20.69 24.58
C THR A 390 2.95 -20.97 24.23
N GLY A 391 2.43 -20.36 23.16
CA GLY A 391 1.11 -20.66 22.59
C GLY A 391 0.20 -19.43 22.49
N ILE A 392 -1.04 -19.50 22.96
CA ILE A 392 -2.06 -18.46 22.70
C ILE A 392 -2.67 -17.92 24.01
N ALA A 393 -2.62 -16.61 24.24
CA ALA A 393 -3.35 -15.89 25.27
C ALA A 393 -3.16 -16.42 26.71
N ASN A 394 -1.96 -16.92 27.04
CA ASN A 394 -1.61 -17.25 28.42
C ASN A 394 -1.29 -15.97 29.22
N VAL A 395 -1.61 -15.96 30.52
CA VAL A 395 -1.34 -14.83 31.42
C VAL A 395 -0.65 -15.34 32.68
N GLY A 396 0.48 -14.74 33.05
CA GLY A 396 1.42 -15.31 34.03
C GLY A 396 2.64 -15.91 33.32
N ASP A 397 3.40 -16.78 33.97
CA ASP A 397 4.73 -17.16 33.50
C ASP A 397 4.86 -18.63 33.11
N TYR A 398 5.68 -18.91 32.10
CA TYR A 398 6.11 -20.26 31.70
C TYR A 398 4.97 -21.24 31.34
N ASN A 399 3.83 -20.77 30.84
CA ASN A 399 2.75 -21.66 30.39
C ASN A 399 2.98 -22.21 28.98
N SER A 400 2.47 -23.41 28.70
CA SER A 400 2.50 -24.08 27.40
C SER A 400 1.09 -24.38 26.89
N GLY A 401 0.76 -23.95 25.68
CA GLY A 401 -0.57 -24.09 25.07
C GLY A 401 -1.39 -22.81 25.19
N ASN A 402 -2.69 -22.88 25.51
CA ASN A 402 -3.63 -21.78 25.22
C ASN A 402 -4.50 -21.36 26.41
N PHE A 403 -4.70 -20.05 26.64
CA PHE A 403 -5.65 -19.50 27.63
C PHE A 403 -5.42 -19.95 29.09
N ASN A 404 -4.19 -20.30 29.46
CA ASN A 404 -3.85 -20.61 30.85
C ASN A 404 -3.62 -19.31 31.66
N VAL A 405 -3.95 -19.29 32.95
CA VAL A 405 -3.86 -18.09 33.80
C VAL A 405 -3.22 -18.43 35.14
N GLY A 406 -1.99 -17.96 35.38
CA GLY A 406 -1.10 -18.43 36.45
C GLY A 406 0.19 -18.97 35.85
N ASN A 407 0.95 -19.78 36.59
CA ASN A 407 2.31 -20.14 36.19
C ASN A 407 2.49 -21.64 35.90
N PHE A 408 3.38 -21.97 34.95
CA PHE A 408 3.81 -23.33 34.60
C PHE A 408 2.67 -24.31 34.20
N ASN A 409 1.57 -23.85 33.61
CA ASN A 409 0.52 -24.78 33.10
C ASN A 409 0.90 -25.37 31.74
N THR A 410 0.39 -26.56 31.41
CA THR A 410 0.48 -27.21 30.09
C THR A 410 -0.90 -27.57 29.57
N GLY A 411 -1.18 -27.32 28.29
CA GLY A 411 -2.48 -27.61 27.67
C GLY A 411 -3.32 -26.33 27.53
N SER A 412 -4.61 -26.32 27.86
CA SER A 412 -5.41 -25.11 27.64
C SER A 412 -6.51 -24.81 28.68
N PHE A 413 -6.80 -23.53 28.88
CA PHE A 413 -7.84 -23.03 29.78
C PHE A 413 -7.65 -23.48 31.24
N ASN A 414 -6.43 -23.48 31.76
CA ASN A 414 -6.16 -23.81 33.17
C ASN A 414 -5.84 -22.55 34.00
N PRO A 415 -6.77 -22.06 34.85
CA PRO A 415 -6.49 -21.04 35.86
C PRO A 415 -5.83 -21.63 37.13
N GLY A 416 -4.86 -20.93 37.71
CA GLY A 416 -3.98 -21.43 38.77
C GLY A 416 -2.66 -21.93 38.21
N ASN A 417 -1.90 -22.70 38.99
CA ASN A 417 -0.52 -23.05 38.65
C ASN A 417 -0.32 -24.54 38.33
N LEU A 418 0.71 -24.86 37.55
CA LEU A 418 1.26 -26.21 37.40
C LEU A 418 0.27 -27.27 36.87
N ASN A 419 -0.85 -26.90 36.25
CA ASN A 419 -1.82 -27.86 35.71
C ASN A 419 -1.36 -28.49 34.37
N THR A 420 -1.85 -29.68 34.04
CA THR A 420 -1.65 -30.34 32.73
C THR A 420 -2.98 -30.77 32.12
N GLY A 421 -3.25 -30.39 30.87
CA GLY A 421 -4.45 -30.77 30.13
C GLY A 421 -5.39 -29.59 29.93
N TYR A 422 -6.70 -29.80 30.07
CA TYR A 422 -7.72 -28.84 29.63
C TYR A 422 -8.66 -28.42 30.75
N LEU A 423 -9.02 -27.13 30.83
CA LEU A 423 -10.11 -26.63 31.69
C LEU A 423 -9.94 -26.95 33.19
N ASN A 424 -8.73 -26.89 33.77
CA ASN A 424 -8.52 -27.22 35.19
C ASN A 424 -8.27 -25.97 36.08
N PRO A 425 -9.26 -25.46 36.84
CA PRO A 425 -9.08 -24.41 37.85
C PRO A 425 -8.48 -24.91 39.17
N GLY A 426 -7.41 -24.27 39.65
CA GLY A 426 -6.68 -24.65 40.86
C GLY A 426 -5.24 -25.03 40.52
N ASN A 427 -4.58 -25.81 41.36
CA ASN A 427 -3.13 -26.04 41.24
C ASN A 427 -2.76 -27.50 41.05
N SER A 428 -1.76 -27.75 40.20
CA SER A 428 -1.15 -29.06 39.98
C SER A 428 -2.15 -30.17 39.61
N ASN A 429 -3.21 -29.88 38.84
CA ASN A 429 -4.14 -30.88 38.31
C ASN A 429 -3.64 -31.54 37.02
N THR A 430 -4.10 -32.75 36.69
CA THR A 430 -3.84 -33.45 35.41
C THR A 430 -5.14 -33.97 34.78
N GLY A 431 -5.40 -33.60 33.54
CA GLY A 431 -6.49 -34.12 32.71
C GLY A 431 -7.47 -33.03 32.29
N VAL A 432 -8.78 -33.24 32.44
CA VAL A 432 -9.81 -32.37 31.82
C VAL A 432 -10.84 -31.88 32.84
N ALA A 433 -11.19 -30.59 32.85
CA ALA A 433 -12.31 -30.05 33.63
C ALA A 433 -12.21 -30.24 35.17
N ASN A 434 -11.00 -30.35 35.74
CA ASN A 434 -10.82 -30.56 37.19
C ASN A 434 -10.69 -29.23 37.94
N ALA A 435 -11.64 -28.93 38.82
CA ALA A 435 -11.55 -27.84 39.80
C ALA A 435 -11.05 -28.34 41.16
N GLY A 436 -10.21 -27.55 41.83
CA GLY A 436 -9.51 -27.93 43.08
C GLY A 436 -8.01 -28.12 42.86
N ASP A 437 -7.29 -28.61 43.86
CA ASP A 437 -5.84 -28.85 43.74
C ASP A 437 -5.51 -30.35 43.57
N LEU A 438 -4.40 -30.69 42.89
CA LEU A 438 -3.80 -32.03 42.83
C LEU A 438 -4.68 -33.16 42.24
N ASN A 439 -5.70 -32.86 41.44
CA ASN A 439 -6.55 -33.90 40.83
C ASN A 439 -5.89 -34.59 39.63
N THR A 440 -6.28 -35.84 39.34
CA THR A 440 -5.87 -36.62 38.16
C THR A 440 -7.07 -37.30 37.52
N GLY A 441 -7.39 -36.98 36.27
CA GLY A 441 -8.53 -37.54 35.54
C GLY A 441 -9.44 -36.43 34.98
N ALA A 442 -10.76 -36.50 35.15
CA ALA A 442 -11.61 -35.43 34.62
C ALA A 442 -12.90 -35.10 35.37
N PHE A 443 -13.37 -33.86 35.23
CA PHE A 443 -14.61 -33.32 35.79
C PHE A 443 -14.70 -33.40 37.33
N ASN A 444 -13.57 -33.47 38.02
CA ASN A 444 -13.51 -33.44 39.48
C ASN A 444 -13.72 -31.99 39.99
N SER A 445 -14.24 -31.80 41.21
CA SER A 445 -14.49 -30.47 41.80
C SER A 445 -14.08 -30.33 43.27
N GLY A 446 -13.50 -31.37 43.87
CA GLY A 446 -12.71 -31.27 45.10
C GLY A 446 -11.22 -31.46 44.79
N SER A 447 -10.38 -31.61 45.82
CA SER A 447 -8.93 -31.71 45.68
C SER A 447 -8.41 -33.15 45.87
N ARG A 448 -7.22 -33.45 45.31
CA ARG A 448 -6.51 -34.74 45.43
C ARG A 448 -7.31 -35.95 44.93
N ASN A 449 -8.18 -35.74 43.94
CA ASN A 449 -8.97 -36.84 43.38
C ASN A 449 -8.20 -37.59 42.29
N ASN A 450 -8.41 -38.89 42.19
CA ASN A 450 -7.96 -39.72 41.08
C ASN A 450 -9.17 -40.39 40.42
N GLY A 451 -9.51 -40.00 39.19
CA GLY A 451 -10.63 -40.55 38.43
C GLY A 451 -11.54 -39.48 37.83
N PHE A 452 -12.84 -39.79 37.74
CA PHE A 452 -13.81 -39.01 36.99
C PHE A 452 -15.01 -38.57 37.86
N PHE A 453 -15.44 -37.32 37.70
CA PHE A 453 -16.65 -36.74 38.32
C PHE A 453 -16.67 -36.72 39.87
N TRP A 454 -15.50 -36.69 40.53
CA TRP A 454 -15.39 -36.63 41.99
C TRP A 454 -15.61 -35.23 42.54
N THR A 455 -16.59 -35.05 43.43
CA THR A 455 -17.06 -33.72 43.90
C THR A 455 -16.61 -33.34 45.31
N ARG A 456 -15.79 -34.17 45.97
CA ARG A 456 -15.19 -33.95 47.29
C ARG A 456 -13.69 -34.22 47.24
N ASP A 457 -13.00 -34.10 48.36
CA ASP A 457 -11.56 -34.34 48.44
C ASP A 457 -11.18 -35.82 48.59
N ASP A 458 -9.95 -36.16 48.21
CA ASP A 458 -9.28 -37.46 48.41
C ASP A 458 -10.07 -38.69 47.87
N GLN A 459 -10.84 -38.53 46.79
CA GLN A 459 -11.62 -39.61 46.16
C GLN A 459 -10.80 -40.37 45.10
N GLY A 460 -10.98 -41.70 45.04
CA GLY A 460 -10.37 -42.56 44.02
C GLY A 460 -8.84 -42.74 44.11
N LEU A 461 -8.17 -42.12 45.09
CA LEU A 461 -6.75 -42.31 45.38
C LEU A 461 -6.39 -43.80 45.49
N LEU A 462 -5.34 -44.25 44.78
CA LEU A 462 -4.87 -45.65 44.75
C LEU A 462 -4.20 -46.14 46.05
N GLY A 463 -4.47 -45.48 47.18
CA GLY A 463 -4.12 -45.93 48.52
C GLY A 463 -5.30 -45.92 49.51
N ARG A 464 -6.53 -45.58 49.10
CA ARG A 464 -7.69 -45.58 50.01
C ARG A 464 -8.28 -46.98 50.20
N GLY A 465 -7.42 -47.96 50.40
CA GLY A 465 -7.81 -49.35 50.55
C GLY A 465 -6.66 -50.23 50.97
N SER A 466 -6.48 -50.37 52.29
CA SER A 466 -6.19 -51.68 52.89
C SER A 466 -7.29 -52.66 52.46
N TYR A 467 -7.16 -53.20 51.23
CA TYR A 467 -8.26 -53.67 50.36
C TYR A 467 -9.42 -54.36 51.09
N VAL A 468 -10.45 -53.60 51.48
CA VAL A 468 -11.52 -54.08 52.38
C VAL A 468 -12.79 -54.48 51.60
N ILE A 469 -13.11 -55.78 51.54
CA ILE A 469 -14.30 -56.32 50.82
C ILE A 469 -15.61 -55.85 51.48
N THR A 470 -16.50 -55.16 50.74
CA THR A 470 -17.62 -54.31 51.28
C THR A 470 -18.97 -54.42 50.53
N ILE A 471 -19.96 -55.22 50.98
CA ILE A 471 -21.14 -55.69 50.19
C ILE A 471 -22.37 -56.07 51.10
N PRO A 472 -23.69 -55.91 50.77
CA PRO A 472 -24.46 -55.00 49.87
C PRO A 472 -25.79 -54.38 50.46
N LYS A 473 -26.24 -53.17 50.03
CA LYS A 473 -27.66 -52.68 49.87
C LYS A 473 -27.69 -51.19 49.40
N ILE A 474 -28.82 -50.71 48.82
CA ILE A 474 -28.93 -49.60 47.84
C ILE A 474 -30.31 -48.88 47.88
N ALA A 475 -30.36 -47.53 47.67
CA ALA A 475 -31.30 -46.77 46.78
C ALA A 475 -31.16 -45.22 46.91
N VAL A 476 -31.80 -44.44 46.00
CA VAL A 476 -31.95 -42.94 45.95
C VAL A 476 -33.25 -42.57 45.16
N ASN A 477 -33.72 -41.31 44.99
CA ASN A 477 -33.54 -40.47 43.77
C ASN A 477 -33.81 -38.92 43.95
N ILE A 478 -34.05 -38.15 42.85
CA ILE A 478 -34.22 -36.66 42.72
C ILE A 478 -35.48 -36.15 41.89
N PRO A 479 -35.44 -35.48 40.69
CA PRO A 479 -35.80 -34.05 40.36
C PRO A 479 -36.96 -33.78 39.29
N ILE A 480 -37.46 -32.60 38.79
CA ILE A 480 -37.51 -31.09 39.04
C ILE A 480 -38.45 -30.34 37.98
N SER A 481 -39.28 -29.27 38.27
CA SER A 481 -39.74 -28.09 37.38
C SER A 481 -40.99 -27.22 37.79
N VAL A 482 -40.96 -25.84 37.67
CA VAL A 482 -42.02 -24.74 37.82
C VAL A 482 -41.50 -23.32 37.32
N PRO A 483 -42.24 -22.39 36.65
CA PRO A 483 -41.64 -21.30 35.83
C PRO A 483 -41.07 -20.00 36.46
N LEU A 484 -40.12 -19.34 35.77
CA LEU A 484 -39.50 -18.05 36.14
C LEU A 484 -39.25 -17.07 34.96
N ASN A 485 -40.27 -16.30 34.61
CA ASN A 485 -40.18 -15.09 33.78
C ASN A 485 -40.06 -13.86 34.72
N ILE A 486 -39.02 -13.02 34.62
CA ILE A 486 -38.74 -11.97 35.62
C ILE A 486 -39.09 -10.55 35.11
N PRO A 487 -40.29 -10.02 35.44
CA PRO A 487 -40.45 -8.58 35.61
C PRO A 487 -39.76 -8.18 36.93
N VAL A 488 -38.67 -7.42 36.83
CA VAL A 488 -38.05 -6.73 37.97
C VAL A 488 -38.91 -5.53 38.31
N THR A 489 -39.73 -5.68 39.35
CA THR A 489 -40.51 -4.59 39.95
C THR A 489 -39.93 -4.20 41.30
N GLY A 490 -39.83 -2.90 41.58
CA GLY A 490 -39.32 -2.37 42.84
C GLY A 490 -40.42 -1.86 43.78
N SER A 491 -40.03 -1.56 45.02
CA SER A 491 -40.85 -0.84 46.00
C SER A 491 -39.98 -0.34 47.17
N THR A 492 -40.29 0.81 47.76
CA THR A 492 -39.57 1.37 48.91
C THR A 492 -40.22 0.86 50.21
N GLY A 493 -39.63 -0.16 50.83
CA GLY A 493 -40.30 -1.11 51.74
C GLY A 493 -40.96 -0.62 53.05
N ASP A 494 -41.58 -1.57 53.77
CA ASP A 494 -42.43 -1.35 54.94
C ASP A 494 -41.69 -0.99 56.26
N ILE A 495 -42.39 -0.32 57.18
CA ILE A 495 -41.92 0.09 58.54
C ILE A 495 -42.58 -0.75 59.66
N HIS A 496 -41.83 -1.48 60.52
CA HIS A 496 -42.35 -2.46 61.51
C HIS A 496 -42.21 -2.01 63.00
N ILE A 497 -43.07 -2.47 63.93
CA ILE A 497 -43.10 -2.02 65.37
C ILE A 497 -43.50 -3.17 66.37
N PRO A 498 -42.63 -3.66 67.29
CA PRO A 498 -42.81 -4.92 68.06
C PRO A 498 -43.35 -4.88 69.55
N PRO A 499 -43.65 -6.04 70.22
CA PRO A 499 -44.42 -6.16 71.50
C PRO A 499 -43.68 -6.17 72.89
N ILE A 500 -44.45 -6.30 74.02
CA ILE A 500 -44.08 -5.91 75.43
C ILE A 500 -44.49 -6.96 76.55
N THR A 501 -44.08 -6.83 77.83
CA THR A 501 -44.21 -7.83 78.96
C THR A 501 -44.40 -7.24 80.39
N VAL A 502 -45.08 -7.93 81.35
CA VAL A 502 -45.32 -7.48 82.77
C VAL A 502 -45.27 -8.61 83.88
N PRO A 503 -44.72 -8.41 85.13
CA PRO A 503 -44.39 -9.45 86.17
C PRO A 503 -45.51 -10.12 87.05
N ARG A 504 -45.12 -10.93 88.09
CA ARG A 504 -45.98 -11.75 89.01
C ARG A 504 -46.32 -11.16 90.40
N VAL A 505 -47.37 -11.70 91.05
CA VAL A 505 -47.82 -11.44 92.44
C VAL A 505 -48.20 -12.76 93.16
N MET A 506 -47.96 -12.89 94.48
CA MET A 506 -48.18 -14.12 95.29
C MET A 506 -49.44 -14.06 96.17
N LEU A 507 -49.99 -15.23 96.55
CA LEU A 507 -51.19 -15.39 97.38
C LEU A 507 -51.04 -16.54 98.41
N GLY A 508 -51.01 -16.21 99.70
CA GLY A 508 -50.98 -17.19 100.80
C GLY A 508 -51.79 -16.72 102.01
N ALA A 509 -53.07 -17.11 102.08
CA ALA A 509 -53.98 -16.76 103.19
C ALA A 509 -55.26 -17.63 103.27
N LEU A 510 -55.26 -18.86 102.74
CA LEU A 510 -56.44 -19.73 102.70
C LEU A 510 -56.11 -21.15 103.19
N SER A 511 -56.92 -21.68 104.11
CA SER A 511 -56.72 -22.99 104.71
C SER A 511 -56.95 -24.13 103.69
N ASN A 512 -56.14 -25.18 103.80
CA ASN A 512 -56.07 -26.34 102.90
C ASN A 512 -55.52 -26.08 101.48
N ILE A 513 -54.83 -24.97 101.22
CA ILE A 513 -53.87 -24.84 100.11
C ILE A 513 -52.47 -24.48 100.61
N GLY A 514 -51.45 -25.18 100.08
CA GLY A 514 -50.06 -25.07 100.53
C GLY A 514 -49.39 -23.74 100.17
N GLU A 515 -48.38 -23.37 100.95
CA GLU A 515 -47.84 -22.01 101.13
C GLU A 515 -47.00 -21.45 99.96
N ASN A 516 -47.35 -21.71 98.69
CA ASN A 516 -46.56 -21.24 97.54
C ASN A 516 -47.38 -20.95 96.25
N SER A 517 -48.64 -20.52 96.39
CA SER A 517 -49.51 -20.17 95.24
C SER A 517 -49.31 -18.71 94.77
N TYR A 518 -49.36 -18.45 93.47
CA TYR A 518 -49.15 -17.13 92.86
C TYR A 518 -49.77 -17.01 91.46
N ILE A 519 -49.88 -15.79 90.92
CA ILE A 519 -50.39 -15.49 89.57
C ILE A 519 -49.43 -14.53 88.82
N GLY A 520 -49.23 -14.76 87.51
CA GLY A 520 -48.33 -14.01 86.62
C GLY A 520 -46.93 -14.66 86.39
N PRO A 521 -46.01 -14.06 85.61
CA PRO A 521 -46.17 -12.88 84.75
C PRO A 521 -47.17 -13.12 83.62
N ILE A 522 -47.46 -12.09 82.82
CA ILE A 522 -48.03 -12.26 81.48
C ILE A 522 -47.14 -11.54 80.47
N VAL A 523 -46.83 -12.24 79.39
CA VAL A 523 -45.99 -11.81 78.26
C VAL A 523 -46.91 -11.70 77.05
N LEU A 524 -47.01 -10.53 76.41
CA LEU A 524 -47.75 -10.40 75.14
C LEU A 524 -46.82 -10.72 73.97
N SER A 525 -46.48 -12.00 73.87
CA SER A 525 -45.77 -12.63 72.75
C SER A 525 -46.58 -13.82 72.27
N GLY A 526 -46.40 -14.22 71.01
CA GLY A 526 -47.05 -15.39 70.43
C GLY A 526 -46.50 -16.70 71.00
N GLY A 527 -46.94 -17.09 72.20
CA GLY A 527 -46.48 -18.31 72.87
C GLY A 527 -47.49 -18.91 73.85
N ALA A 528 -47.71 -20.23 73.72
CA ALA A 528 -48.43 -21.11 74.66
C ALA A 528 -49.88 -20.71 75.02
N TYR A 529 -50.80 -20.96 74.07
CA TYR A 529 -52.24 -20.92 74.30
C TYR A 529 -52.71 -22.11 75.16
N TYR A 530 -53.28 -21.84 76.34
CA TYR A 530 -54.24 -22.71 77.00
C TYR A 530 -55.59 -21.98 77.00
N ALA A 531 -56.61 -22.56 76.36
CA ALA A 531 -58.02 -22.17 76.40
C ALA A 531 -58.39 -20.67 76.14
N ASP A 532 -58.69 -20.36 74.87
CA ASP A 532 -59.89 -19.66 74.36
C ASP A 532 -60.56 -18.49 75.12
N PRO A 533 -61.08 -17.45 74.43
CA PRO A 533 -60.57 -16.79 73.21
C PRO A 533 -60.65 -15.24 73.22
N GLY A 534 -59.95 -14.58 72.28
CA GLY A 534 -60.31 -13.23 71.79
C GLY A 534 -59.27 -12.10 71.99
N TRP A 535 -59.41 -11.05 71.16
CA TRP A 535 -58.70 -9.75 71.19
C TRP A 535 -57.17 -9.75 70.95
N ALA A 536 -56.79 -9.70 69.64
CA ALA A 536 -55.96 -8.68 68.95
C ALA A 536 -54.67 -8.09 69.62
N PHE A 537 -53.69 -7.49 68.92
CA PHE A 537 -53.60 -6.91 67.55
C PHE A 537 -52.31 -7.34 66.81
N ARG A 538 -52.05 -6.75 65.63
CA ARG A 538 -50.88 -7.00 64.76
C ARG A 538 -50.01 -5.75 64.62
N ASP A 539 -48.71 -5.95 64.42
CA ASP A 539 -47.81 -4.95 63.81
C ASP A 539 -48.37 -4.52 62.42
N ILE A 540 -48.21 -3.24 62.09
CA ILE A 540 -48.64 -2.63 60.81
C ILE A 540 -47.40 -2.08 60.10
N THR A 541 -47.37 -2.27 58.78
CA THR A 541 -46.19 -2.12 57.92
C THR A 541 -46.63 -1.55 56.56
N VAL A 542 -46.02 -0.46 56.07
CA VAL A 542 -46.47 0.28 54.86
C VAL A 542 -45.32 0.65 53.89
N THR A 543 -45.41 0.13 52.66
CA THR A 543 -44.44 0.26 51.55
C THR A 543 -44.85 1.33 50.54
N GLY A 544 -43.89 2.14 50.08
CA GLY A 544 -44.00 3.04 48.93
C GLY A 544 -43.57 2.41 47.57
N PRO A 545 -43.69 3.14 46.45
CA PRO A 545 -43.63 2.57 45.10
C PRO A 545 -42.20 2.39 44.53
N GLN A 546 -42.02 1.53 43.50
CA GLN A 546 -41.79 1.98 42.11
C GLN A 546 -41.30 0.89 41.13
N PHE A 547 -41.61 1.14 39.85
CA PHE A 547 -41.01 0.57 38.63
C PHE A 547 -41.33 -0.88 38.23
N ALA A 548 -41.27 -1.12 36.92
CA ALA A 548 -41.30 -2.41 36.25
C ALA A 548 -40.34 -2.41 35.05
N ILE A 549 -39.39 -3.36 35.04
CA ILE A 549 -38.39 -3.59 33.99
C ILE A 549 -38.38 -5.09 33.69
N ARG A 550 -38.51 -5.54 32.45
CA ARG A 550 -38.62 -6.99 32.15
C ARG A 550 -37.31 -7.60 31.67
N ILE A 551 -36.84 -8.64 32.35
CA ILE A 551 -35.65 -9.42 31.98
C ILE A 551 -36.04 -10.91 31.97
N GLY A 552 -36.36 -11.43 30.78
CA GLY A 552 -36.71 -12.84 30.58
C GLY A 552 -38.01 -13.08 29.82
N GLY A 553 -38.08 -14.23 29.15
CA GLY A 553 -39.20 -14.71 28.34
C GLY A 553 -39.95 -15.88 29.00
N PRO A 554 -41.02 -16.41 28.35
CA PRO A 554 -41.95 -17.37 28.96
C PRO A 554 -41.42 -18.79 29.22
N ASP A 555 -40.18 -19.13 28.81
CA ASP A 555 -39.74 -20.54 28.64
C ASP A 555 -38.83 -21.11 29.76
N TYR A 556 -38.73 -20.45 30.92
CA TYR A 556 -37.86 -20.83 32.07
C TYR A 556 -38.63 -21.65 33.15
N PHE A 557 -38.12 -22.81 33.66
CA PHE A 557 -38.79 -23.70 34.68
C PHE A 557 -37.82 -24.41 35.70
N LEU A 558 -38.23 -24.64 36.99
CA LEU A 558 -37.43 -25.07 38.18
C LEU A 558 -38.22 -25.70 39.40
N GLY A 559 -37.77 -26.77 40.12
CA GLY A 559 -38.60 -27.52 41.14
C GLY A 559 -37.94 -28.51 42.17
N VAL A 560 -38.53 -29.71 42.44
CA VAL A 560 -38.39 -30.54 43.70
C VAL A 560 -38.08 -32.07 43.49
N ASN A 561 -37.91 -32.93 44.55
CA ASN A 561 -37.24 -34.28 44.57
C ASN A 561 -37.90 -35.47 45.37
N VAL A 562 -37.52 -36.78 45.16
CA VAL A 562 -37.97 -38.02 45.93
C VAL A 562 -36.92 -39.20 46.08
N THR A 563 -36.76 -39.83 47.28
CA THR A 563 -35.55 -40.61 47.77
C THR A 563 -35.61 -42.18 47.97
N GLY A 564 -34.49 -42.82 48.45
CA GLY A 564 -34.28 -44.28 48.78
C GLY A 564 -32.99 -44.58 49.64
N SER A 565 -32.61 -45.82 50.05
CA SER A 565 -31.42 -46.07 50.97
C SER A 565 -30.75 -47.49 51.22
N ALA A 566 -29.47 -47.46 51.73
CA ALA A 566 -28.83 -48.23 52.89
C ALA A 566 -27.66 -49.28 52.68
N GLY A 567 -26.45 -49.22 53.33
CA GLY A 567 -25.23 -50.05 53.00
C GLY A 567 -24.24 -50.63 54.11
N PRO A 568 -23.06 -51.29 53.77
CA PRO A 568 -22.55 -52.53 54.47
C PRO A 568 -21.02 -53.02 54.46
N ILE A 569 -20.44 -53.45 55.62
CA ILE A 569 -19.46 -54.57 55.95
C ILE A 569 -18.10 -54.84 55.18
N THR A 570 -16.90 -54.53 55.75
CA THR A 570 -15.48 -54.49 55.20
C THR A 570 -14.42 -55.62 55.60
N ILE A 571 -13.47 -56.12 54.74
CA ILE A 571 -12.34 -57.10 55.07
C ILE A 571 -10.95 -56.94 54.31
N PRO A 572 -9.73 -56.70 54.92
CA PRO A 572 -8.51 -56.06 54.29
C PRO A 572 -7.43 -56.95 53.58
N VAL A 573 -6.61 -56.40 52.63
CA VAL A 573 -5.45 -57.12 51.99
C VAL A 573 -4.10 -56.37 51.75
N PHE A 574 -3.99 -55.09 51.34
CA PHE A 574 -2.69 -54.42 51.05
C PHE A 574 -2.66 -52.92 51.37
N ASP A 575 -1.58 -52.37 51.95
CA ASP A 575 -1.45 -50.94 52.31
C ASP A 575 -0.50 -50.18 51.37
N SER A 576 -1.08 -49.31 50.55
CA SER A 576 -0.36 -48.24 49.83
C SER A 576 -0.82 -46.91 50.40
N LYS A 577 0.12 -46.02 50.76
CA LYS A 577 -0.25 -44.70 51.29
C LYS A 577 -0.98 -43.90 50.20
N PRO A 578 -2.20 -43.38 50.46
CA PRO A 578 -2.93 -42.58 49.47
C PRO A 578 -2.16 -41.29 49.18
N GLY A 579 -1.88 -41.07 47.90
CA GLY A 579 -1.22 -39.88 47.37
C GLY A 579 -1.74 -39.57 45.96
N PRO A 580 -1.79 -38.29 45.56
CA PRO A 580 -2.27 -37.90 44.22
C PRO A 580 -1.51 -38.57 43.07
N GLY A 581 -2.22 -38.75 41.95
CA GLY A 581 -1.66 -39.35 40.74
C GLY A 581 -1.50 -40.87 40.80
N PHE A 582 -0.90 -41.42 39.74
CA PHE A 582 -0.82 -42.85 39.45
C PHE A 582 0.65 -43.23 39.20
N GLY A 583 1.23 -44.03 40.10
CA GLY A 583 2.63 -44.45 39.98
C GLY A 583 3.67 -43.32 40.14
N ASN A 584 3.26 -42.16 40.67
CA ASN A 584 4.17 -41.07 41.00
C ASN A 584 5.14 -41.49 42.13
N THR A 585 6.41 -41.13 41.96
CA THR A 585 7.53 -41.45 42.86
C THR A 585 8.21 -40.15 43.31
N THR A 586 7.39 -39.18 43.73
CA THR A 586 7.84 -37.84 44.12
C THR A 586 7.86 -37.62 45.64
N SER A 587 8.76 -36.77 46.13
CA SER A 587 8.83 -36.41 47.55
C SER A 587 7.70 -35.44 47.97
N ASN A 588 7.35 -34.46 47.12
CA ASN A 588 6.15 -33.64 47.28
C ASN A 588 4.96 -34.26 46.51
N PRO A 589 3.70 -34.05 46.96
CA PRO A 589 2.52 -34.47 46.23
C PRO A 589 2.49 -33.90 44.80
N SER A 590 2.21 -34.76 43.82
CA SER A 590 2.10 -34.40 42.41
C SER A 590 0.91 -35.15 41.82
N SER A 591 0.14 -34.56 40.92
CA SER A 591 -0.91 -35.31 40.20
C SER A 591 -0.34 -36.04 38.98
N GLY A 592 -1.20 -36.67 38.18
CA GLY A 592 -0.81 -37.24 36.90
C GLY A 592 -0.23 -38.65 37.01
N PHE A 593 0.76 -38.97 36.19
CA PHE A 593 1.23 -40.34 35.96
C PHE A 593 2.75 -40.42 35.94
N PHE A 594 3.33 -41.34 36.71
CA PHE A 594 4.77 -41.70 36.67
C PHE A 594 5.77 -40.54 36.84
N ASN A 595 5.35 -39.41 37.45
CA ASN A 595 6.24 -38.30 37.77
C ASN A 595 7.23 -38.69 38.89
N SER A 596 8.44 -38.14 38.91
CA SER A 596 9.54 -38.60 39.79
C SER A 596 10.47 -37.48 40.27
N GLY A 597 11.16 -37.70 41.40
CA GLY A 597 12.07 -36.72 42.00
C GLY A 597 11.38 -35.81 43.01
N ASP A 598 11.65 -34.51 42.98
CA ASP A 598 11.17 -33.58 44.02
C ASP A 598 9.65 -33.31 43.96
N GLY A 599 9.05 -33.32 42.76
CA GLY A 599 7.59 -33.21 42.58
C GLY A 599 6.99 -31.82 42.83
N GLY A 600 5.75 -31.80 43.33
CA GLY A 600 4.91 -30.60 43.37
C GLY A 600 4.17 -30.32 42.04
N GLY A 601 4.29 -31.24 41.08
CA GLY A 601 3.90 -31.04 39.68
C GLY A 601 2.63 -31.77 39.24
N SER A 602 2.47 -31.88 37.92
CA SER A 602 1.39 -32.59 37.25
C SER A 602 1.88 -33.23 35.94
N GLY A 603 1.00 -33.88 35.20
CA GLY A 603 1.29 -34.40 33.87
C GLY A 603 1.87 -35.81 33.87
N PHE A 604 2.71 -36.15 32.89
CA PHE A 604 3.11 -37.52 32.60
C PHE A 604 4.64 -37.68 32.50
N GLY A 605 5.22 -38.50 33.38
CA GLY A 605 6.62 -38.91 33.32
C GLY A 605 7.63 -37.77 33.47
N ASN A 606 7.26 -36.69 34.17
CA ASN A 606 8.14 -35.56 34.44
C ASN A 606 9.14 -35.89 35.58
N LEU A 607 10.33 -35.28 35.52
CA LEU A 607 11.43 -35.46 36.47
C LEU A 607 11.77 -34.12 37.13
N GLY A 608 11.95 -34.12 38.45
CA GLY A 608 12.37 -32.93 39.22
C GLY A 608 11.21 -32.21 39.90
N ALA A 609 11.40 -30.94 40.26
CA ALA A 609 10.40 -30.13 40.95
C ALA A 609 9.57 -29.27 39.99
N ASN A 610 8.33 -28.93 40.38
CA ASN A 610 7.52 -27.88 39.76
C ASN A 610 7.34 -28.05 38.23
N ALA A 611 7.21 -29.29 37.76
CA ALA A 611 7.00 -29.59 36.35
C ALA A 611 5.52 -29.89 36.05
N SER A 612 5.01 -29.35 34.94
CA SER A 612 3.78 -29.83 34.29
C SER A 612 4.09 -30.33 32.88
N GLY A 613 3.13 -31.00 32.23
CA GLY A 613 3.26 -31.46 30.85
C GLY A 613 3.78 -32.89 30.72
N TRP A 614 4.61 -33.16 29.71
CA TRP A 614 5.01 -34.52 29.33
C TRP A 614 6.53 -34.66 29.17
N TRP A 615 7.12 -35.62 29.89
CA TRP A 615 8.55 -35.99 29.79
C TRP A 615 9.53 -34.81 29.95
N ASN A 616 9.16 -33.82 30.76
CA ASN A 616 9.98 -32.66 31.08
C ASN A 616 10.94 -32.97 32.25
N ALA A 617 12.18 -32.47 32.19
CA ALA A 617 13.23 -32.70 33.19
C ALA A 617 13.74 -31.39 33.82
N ALA A 618 13.25 -31.09 35.02
CA ALA A 618 13.52 -29.84 35.74
C ALA A 618 14.82 -29.89 36.55
N THR A 619 15.68 -28.89 36.36
CA THR A 619 16.89 -28.65 37.15
C THR A 619 16.71 -27.50 38.15
N ALA A 620 17.51 -27.50 39.21
CA ALA A 620 17.57 -26.43 40.23
C ALA A 620 16.25 -26.04 40.92
N GLY A 621 15.19 -26.85 40.80
CA GLY A 621 13.89 -26.64 41.45
C GLY A 621 12.98 -25.58 40.82
N ALA A 622 13.43 -24.92 39.75
CA ALA A 622 12.82 -23.69 39.24
C ALA A 622 11.50 -23.87 38.47
N GLY A 623 11.17 -25.09 38.04
CA GLY A 623 9.93 -25.44 37.36
C GLY A 623 9.94 -25.22 35.85
N ILE A 624 9.09 -25.97 35.15
CA ILE A 624 8.94 -26.02 33.67
C ILE A 624 7.55 -26.51 33.27
N SER A 625 7.11 -26.23 32.05
CA SER A 625 5.89 -26.78 31.43
C SER A 625 6.17 -27.28 30.00
N GLY A 626 5.22 -27.96 29.37
CA GLY A 626 5.26 -28.29 27.93
C GLY A 626 5.58 -29.76 27.62
N TYR A 627 6.48 -30.01 26.67
CA TYR A 627 6.86 -31.38 26.27
C TYR A 627 8.37 -31.50 26.04
N GLY A 628 9.03 -32.49 26.67
CA GLY A 628 10.44 -32.82 26.44
C GLY A 628 11.45 -31.72 26.77
N ASN A 629 11.07 -30.72 27.58
CA ASN A 629 11.93 -29.61 27.96
C ASN A 629 12.91 -30.02 29.07
N VAL A 630 14.16 -29.51 29.01
CA VAL A 630 15.24 -29.87 29.94
C VAL A 630 15.90 -28.61 30.49
N GLY A 631 15.92 -28.45 31.82
CA GLY A 631 16.55 -27.31 32.47
C GLY A 631 15.60 -26.58 33.43
N ALA A 632 15.58 -25.26 33.37
CA ALA A 632 14.87 -24.38 34.30
C ALA A 632 14.01 -23.36 33.55
N LEU A 633 12.92 -22.89 34.17
CA LEU A 633 12.18 -21.69 33.72
C LEU A 633 11.79 -21.76 32.23
N ALA A 634 11.23 -22.89 31.81
CA ALA A 634 11.01 -23.21 30.39
C ALA A 634 9.55 -23.61 30.11
N SER A 635 9.04 -23.20 28.95
CA SER A 635 7.78 -23.67 28.38
C SER A 635 7.97 -24.11 26.92
N GLY A 636 6.99 -24.78 26.32
CA GLY A 636 6.98 -25.13 24.90
C GLY A 636 7.43 -26.56 24.61
N LEU A 637 8.21 -26.77 23.55
CA LEU A 637 8.57 -28.11 23.05
C LEU A 637 10.10 -28.25 22.91
N PHE A 638 10.69 -29.28 23.53
CA PHE A 638 12.11 -29.68 23.36
C PHE A 638 13.16 -28.58 23.60
N ASN A 639 12.88 -27.61 24.47
CA ASN A 639 13.80 -26.52 24.83
C ASN A 639 14.82 -26.98 25.89
N VAL A 640 16.07 -26.51 25.78
CA VAL A 640 17.19 -26.93 26.64
C VAL A 640 17.93 -25.72 27.20
N GLY A 641 17.83 -25.44 28.51
CA GLY A 641 18.49 -24.30 29.15
C GLY A 641 17.65 -23.63 30.24
N ASP A 642 17.79 -22.30 30.37
CA ASP A 642 17.13 -21.47 31.38
C ASP A 642 16.39 -20.28 30.72
N THR A 643 15.15 -20.02 31.14
CA THR A 643 14.31 -18.89 30.69
C THR A 643 14.04 -18.97 29.18
N LEU A 644 13.32 -20.01 28.76
CA LEU A 644 13.07 -20.36 27.35
C LEU A 644 11.58 -20.54 27.05
N SER A 645 11.12 -20.11 25.88
CA SER A 645 9.81 -20.50 25.33
C SER A 645 9.92 -20.88 23.85
N GLY A 646 8.89 -21.50 23.28
CA GLY A 646 8.82 -21.85 21.87
C GLY A 646 9.20 -23.31 21.59
N TRP A 647 9.92 -23.58 20.50
CA TRP A 647 10.24 -24.95 20.07
C TRP A 647 11.74 -25.10 19.74
N SER A 648 12.39 -26.09 20.35
CA SER A 648 13.78 -26.51 20.13
C SER A 648 14.82 -25.41 20.27
N ASN A 649 14.60 -24.48 21.20
CA ASN A 649 15.53 -23.43 21.57
C ASN A 649 16.56 -23.94 22.60
N THR A 650 17.82 -23.53 22.46
CA THR A 650 18.95 -23.97 23.31
C THR A 650 19.68 -22.76 23.90
N GLY A 651 19.75 -22.68 25.23
CA GLY A 651 20.59 -21.71 25.92
C GLY A 651 22.07 -22.12 25.87
N THR A 652 22.96 -21.18 25.51
CA THR A 652 24.41 -21.38 25.63
C THR A 652 25.02 -21.11 27.01
N PRO A 653 24.39 -20.35 27.94
CA PRO A 653 24.80 -20.34 29.34
C PRO A 653 24.68 -21.72 30.01
N SER A 654 25.21 -21.87 31.22
CA SER A 654 24.95 -23.07 32.03
C SER A 654 23.46 -23.16 32.43
N LEU A 655 22.98 -24.36 32.78
CA LEU A 655 21.56 -24.71 33.04
C LEU A 655 20.86 -24.00 34.24
N GLY A 656 21.38 -22.87 34.68
CA GLY A 656 20.83 -22.01 35.74
C GLY A 656 21.21 -20.53 35.55
N ALA A 657 21.44 -20.11 34.31
CA ALA A 657 21.77 -18.74 33.92
C ALA A 657 20.81 -18.29 32.80
N PRO A 658 19.87 -17.36 33.07
CA PRO A 658 18.79 -17.01 32.15
C PRO A 658 19.25 -16.57 30.76
N ALA A 659 18.71 -17.23 29.72
CA ALA A 659 19.02 -16.93 28.33
C ALA A 659 17.89 -16.19 27.58
N ALA A 660 16.69 -16.05 28.17
CA ALA A 660 15.56 -15.26 27.66
C ALA A 660 15.23 -15.46 26.16
N ILE A 661 15.21 -16.72 25.70
CA ILE A 661 15.04 -17.06 24.28
C ILE A 661 13.58 -17.37 23.93
N SER A 662 13.10 -16.89 22.78
CA SER A 662 11.78 -17.24 22.23
C SER A 662 11.83 -17.59 20.74
N GLY A 663 10.80 -18.26 20.23
CA GLY A 663 10.64 -18.59 18.81
C GLY A 663 10.97 -20.04 18.46
N PHE A 664 11.59 -20.28 17.31
CA PHE A 664 11.87 -21.62 16.80
C PHE A 664 13.36 -21.81 16.44
N GLY A 665 13.97 -22.86 16.99
CA GLY A 665 15.31 -23.33 16.62
C GLY A 665 16.46 -22.38 16.96
N ASN A 666 16.31 -21.52 17.96
CA ASN A 666 17.31 -20.53 18.35
C ASN A 666 18.38 -21.12 19.28
N ILE A 667 19.62 -20.64 19.13
CA ILE A 667 20.78 -21.03 19.95
C ILE A 667 21.50 -19.76 20.37
N GLY A 668 21.78 -19.59 21.66
CA GLY A 668 22.60 -18.48 22.15
C GLY A 668 22.19 -17.96 23.52
N ASP A 669 22.21 -16.63 23.64
CA ASP A 669 21.87 -15.87 24.83
C ASP A 669 21.13 -14.60 24.40
N HIS A 670 19.92 -14.39 24.91
CA HIS A 670 18.98 -13.29 24.61
C HIS A 670 18.63 -13.09 23.12
N LEU A 671 17.85 -14.02 22.55
CA LEU A 671 17.41 -14.00 21.14
C LEU A 671 15.92 -14.30 20.93
N SER A 672 15.36 -13.78 19.84
CA SER A 672 13.95 -13.93 19.43
C SER A 672 13.86 -13.89 17.91
N GLY A 673 13.13 -14.81 17.27
CA GLY A 673 13.05 -14.85 15.82
C GLY A 673 12.68 -16.19 15.17
N PHE A 674 13.20 -16.37 13.96
CA PHE A 674 13.25 -17.63 13.22
C PHE A 674 14.72 -17.91 12.87
N PHE A 675 15.36 -18.83 13.60
CA PHE A 675 16.72 -19.34 13.40
C PHE A 675 17.91 -18.37 13.59
N SER A 676 18.28 -18.15 14.87
CA SER A 676 19.66 -18.33 15.42
C SER A 676 20.88 -17.56 14.87
N ALA A 677 21.75 -17.09 15.79
CA ALA A 677 23.20 -17.01 15.56
C ALA A 677 23.99 -17.12 16.88
N ASN A 678 25.10 -17.88 16.87
CA ASN A 678 25.95 -18.12 18.04
C ASN A 678 26.82 -16.88 18.39
N PRO A 679 27.28 -16.68 19.64
CA PRO A 679 28.10 -15.51 20.00
C PRO A 679 29.41 -15.42 19.22
N GLY A 680 29.63 -14.32 18.51
CA GLY A 680 30.90 -14.04 17.81
C GLY A 680 30.79 -13.29 16.48
N GLN A 681 29.60 -13.19 15.88
CA GLN A 681 29.42 -12.44 14.62
C GLN A 681 29.38 -10.93 14.85
N THR A 682 30.42 -10.23 14.39
CA THR A 682 30.41 -8.77 14.25
C THR A 682 29.60 -8.36 13.01
N SER A 683 29.17 -7.08 12.96
CA SER A 683 28.14 -6.55 12.06
C SER A 683 28.40 -6.73 10.55
N ALA A 684 29.60 -7.14 10.13
CA ALA A 684 29.91 -7.46 8.73
C ALA A 684 29.29 -8.79 8.26
N ALA A 685 29.03 -9.75 9.16
CA ALA A 685 28.49 -11.07 8.80
C ALA A 685 27.00 -11.02 8.40
N ILE A 686 26.26 -10.02 8.88
CA ILE A 686 24.82 -9.83 8.64
C ILE A 686 24.54 -9.55 7.15
N ALA A 687 25.51 -9.01 6.40
CA ALA A 687 25.40 -8.82 4.96
C ALA A 687 25.44 -10.12 4.13
N GLY A 688 25.74 -11.28 4.75
CA GLY A 688 25.87 -12.57 4.07
C GLY A 688 24.73 -13.56 4.31
N HIS A 689 23.88 -13.36 5.32
CA HIS A 689 22.65 -14.15 5.51
C HIS A 689 21.47 -13.39 4.92
N SER A 690 20.95 -13.85 3.77
CA SER A 690 19.65 -13.39 3.29
C SER A 690 18.58 -13.79 4.30
N THR A 691 17.96 -12.79 4.93
CA THR A 691 16.99 -13.03 6.00
C THR A 691 15.67 -13.46 5.39
N VAL A 692 15.38 -14.77 5.47
CA VAL A 692 14.17 -15.44 4.92
C VAL A 692 12.91 -15.11 5.72
N PHE A 693 12.79 -13.87 6.19
CA PHE A 693 11.61 -13.32 6.87
C PHE A 693 10.52 -13.03 5.84
N ASN A 694 9.78 -14.07 5.45
CA ASN A 694 8.65 -13.93 4.55
C ASN A 694 7.33 -14.10 5.33
N LEU A 695 6.57 -13.01 5.45
CA LEU A 695 5.23 -13.02 6.06
C LEU A 695 4.18 -13.40 5.02
N GLY A 696 4.13 -14.69 4.70
CA GLY A 696 3.15 -15.31 3.81
C GLY A 696 3.68 -16.57 3.12
N PHE A 697 2.81 -17.26 2.38
CA PHE A 697 3.08 -18.57 1.79
C PHE A 697 3.80 -18.50 0.44
N ALA A 698 4.56 -19.54 0.10
CA ALA A 698 5.20 -19.74 -1.20
C ALA A 698 6.15 -18.61 -1.68
N ASN A 699 6.79 -17.89 -0.76
CA ASN A 699 7.79 -16.86 -1.10
C ASN A 699 9.20 -17.44 -1.22
N GLN A 700 9.95 -17.04 -2.25
CA GLN A 700 11.34 -17.41 -2.52
C GLN A 700 12.22 -16.14 -2.57
N GLY A 701 13.07 -15.96 -1.56
CA GLY A 701 13.80 -14.71 -1.28
C GLY A 701 13.61 -14.29 0.17
N GLY A 702 13.96 -13.05 0.53
CA GLY A 702 13.88 -12.53 1.91
C GLY A 702 13.03 -11.27 2.08
N LEU A 703 12.59 -11.01 3.32
CA LEU A 703 11.89 -9.77 3.73
C LEU A 703 10.59 -9.44 2.95
N ASN A 704 9.87 -10.46 2.45
CA ASN A 704 8.58 -10.28 1.77
C ASN A 704 7.38 -10.27 2.74
N PHE A 705 6.29 -9.62 2.36
CA PHE A 705 5.01 -9.62 3.08
C PHE A 705 3.85 -9.80 2.09
N GLY A 706 3.14 -10.91 2.17
CA GLY A 706 2.21 -11.41 1.16
C GLY A 706 2.65 -12.79 0.64
N ASN A 707 1.96 -13.33 -0.37
CA ASN A 707 2.16 -14.70 -0.85
C ASN A 707 2.84 -14.74 -2.24
N ALA A 708 3.50 -15.85 -2.57
CA ALA A 708 3.97 -16.17 -3.93
C ALA A 708 4.94 -15.14 -4.57
N ASN A 709 5.80 -14.49 -3.77
CA ASN A 709 6.84 -13.59 -4.29
C ASN A 709 8.15 -14.34 -4.58
N LEU A 710 8.78 -14.09 -5.73
CA LEU A 710 10.13 -14.55 -6.09
C LEU A 710 11.05 -13.32 -6.20
N GLY A 711 11.84 -13.07 -5.16
CA GLY A 711 12.67 -11.89 -4.96
C GLY A 711 12.60 -11.39 -3.52
N ASP A 712 13.19 -10.23 -3.25
CA ASP A 712 13.40 -9.72 -1.89
C ASP A 712 12.63 -8.41 -1.60
N PHE A 713 12.32 -8.13 -0.33
CA PHE A 713 11.73 -6.85 0.13
C PHE A 713 10.38 -6.47 -0.52
N ASN A 714 9.54 -7.42 -0.95
CA ASN A 714 8.24 -7.11 -1.56
C ASN A 714 7.10 -7.01 -0.53
N LEU A 715 6.37 -5.89 -0.49
CA LEU A 715 5.13 -5.72 0.27
C LEU A 715 3.92 -5.85 -0.68
N GLY A 716 3.46 -7.09 -0.85
CA GLY A 716 2.36 -7.51 -1.71
C GLY A 716 2.50 -8.99 -2.11
N SER A 717 1.67 -9.48 -3.02
CA SER A 717 1.66 -10.91 -3.42
C SER A 717 1.91 -11.11 -4.91
N GLY A 718 2.60 -12.18 -5.30
CA GLY A 718 2.80 -12.56 -6.70
C GLY A 718 3.85 -11.73 -7.45
N ASN A 719 4.79 -11.10 -6.76
CA ASN A 719 5.86 -10.32 -7.41
C ASN A 719 7.03 -11.22 -7.85
N HIS A 720 7.67 -10.89 -8.96
CA HIS A 720 8.87 -11.53 -9.49
C HIS A 720 9.96 -10.45 -9.71
N GLY A 721 10.86 -10.29 -8.74
CA GLY A 721 11.78 -9.16 -8.59
C GLY A 721 11.75 -8.61 -7.16
N SER A 722 12.51 -7.53 -6.89
CA SER A 722 12.76 -7.07 -5.51
C SER A 722 12.33 -5.62 -5.25
N PHE A 723 12.06 -5.28 -3.99
CA PHE A 723 11.66 -3.95 -3.51
C PHE A 723 10.32 -3.43 -4.09
N ASN A 724 9.34 -4.30 -4.34
CA ASN A 724 8.03 -3.88 -4.84
C ASN A 724 7.02 -3.59 -3.71
N LEU A 725 6.25 -2.50 -3.83
CA LEU A 725 5.16 -2.10 -2.93
C LEU A 725 3.80 -2.27 -3.63
N GLY A 726 3.36 -3.51 -3.75
CA GLY A 726 2.10 -3.92 -4.40
C GLY A 726 2.18 -5.36 -4.88
N SER A 727 1.15 -5.84 -5.57
CA SER A 727 1.02 -7.26 -5.98
C SER A 727 1.24 -7.46 -7.48
N GLY A 728 1.71 -8.64 -7.89
CA GLY A 728 1.75 -9.04 -9.30
C GLY A 728 2.78 -8.32 -10.18
N ASN A 729 3.81 -7.71 -9.60
CA ASN A 729 4.84 -6.99 -10.35
C ASN A 729 5.95 -7.91 -10.84
N ASN A 730 6.30 -7.90 -12.14
CA ASN A 730 7.47 -8.58 -12.70
C ASN A 730 8.61 -7.58 -12.96
N GLY A 731 9.50 -7.38 -12.00
CA GLY A 731 10.62 -6.46 -12.01
C GLY A 731 10.85 -5.86 -10.63
N SER A 732 11.72 -4.86 -10.51
CA SER A 732 12.19 -4.34 -9.21
C SER A 732 11.90 -2.86 -8.99
N PHE A 733 11.78 -2.47 -7.71
CA PHE A 733 11.53 -1.09 -7.25
C PHE A 733 10.19 -0.50 -7.72
N ASN A 734 9.16 -1.30 -7.97
CA ASN A 734 7.84 -0.79 -8.36
C ASN A 734 6.99 -0.43 -7.13
N ILE A 735 6.15 0.60 -7.24
CA ILE A 735 5.08 0.92 -6.28
C ILE A 735 3.75 0.73 -7.01
N GLY A 736 2.74 0.20 -6.34
CA GLY A 736 1.48 -0.27 -6.94
C GLY A 736 1.61 -1.66 -7.59
N SER A 737 0.57 -2.11 -8.29
CA SER A 737 0.37 -3.54 -8.62
C SER A 737 0.29 -3.83 -10.12
N GLY A 738 0.82 -4.97 -10.57
CA GLY A 738 0.72 -5.47 -11.94
C GLY A 738 1.75 -4.91 -12.93
N ASN A 739 2.79 -4.22 -12.45
CA ASN A 739 3.81 -3.62 -13.31
C ASN A 739 4.80 -4.67 -13.84
N ASN A 740 5.31 -4.51 -15.07
CA ASN A 740 6.26 -5.43 -15.71
C ASN A 740 7.49 -4.64 -16.18
N GLY A 741 8.53 -4.59 -15.36
CA GLY A 741 9.74 -3.80 -15.51
C GLY A 741 10.12 -3.09 -14.21
N ASN A 742 10.98 -2.08 -14.27
CA ASN A 742 11.63 -1.51 -13.08
C ASN A 742 11.24 -0.07 -12.76
N TYR A 743 11.26 0.31 -11.49
CA TYR A 743 11.07 1.70 -11.02
C TYR A 743 9.71 2.35 -11.37
N ASN A 744 8.66 1.57 -11.67
CA ASN A 744 7.34 2.13 -12.00
C ASN A 744 6.55 2.47 -10.73
N ILE A 745 5.72 3.51 -10.76
CA ILE A 745 4.88 3.94 -9.63
C ILE A 745 3.43 4.03 -10.11
N GLY A 746 2.57 3.14 -9.60
CA GLY A 746 1.18 2.97 -9.98
C GLY A 746 0.89 1.54 -10.47
N PHE A 747 -0.06 1.34 -11.38
CA PHE A 747 -0.62 0.01 -11.64
C PHE A 747 -0.48 -0.41 -13.11
N GLY A 748 -0.09 -1.65 -13.39
CA GLY A 748 -0.13 -2.23 -14.73
C GLY A 748 0.88 -1.71 -15.75
N ASN A 749 1.91 -0.94 -15.35
CA ASN A 749 2.86 -0.34 -16.29
C ASN A 749 3.88 -1.35 -16.81
N LEU A 750 4.20 -1.31 -18.10
CA LEU A 750 5.22 -2.12 -18.78
C LEU A 750 6.45 -1.25 -19.09
N GLY A 751 7.66 -1.67 -18.72
CA GLY A 751 8.90 -0.95 -18.96
C GLY A 751 9.47 -0.25 -17.72
N ILE A 752 10.13 0.91 -17.89
CA ILE A 752 11.02 1.49 -16.87
C ILE A 752 10.61 2.90 -16.45
N GLY A 753 10.46 3.13 -15.14
CA GLY A 753 10.34 4.48 -14.56
C GLY A 753 9.00 5.19 -14.82
N ASN A 754 7.94 4.47 -15.17
CA ASN A 754 6.65 5.07 -15.50
C ASN A 754 5.83 5.40 -14.24
N LEU A 755 5.20 6.58 -14.20
CA LEU A 755 4.38 7.07 -13.09
C LEU A 755 2.89 7.11 -13.48
N GLY A 756 2.13 6.06 -13.17
CA GLY A 756 0.67 6.05 -13.21
C GLY A 756 0.07 4.68 -13.59
N LEU A 757 -0.91 4.62 -14.49
CA LEU A 757 -1.72 3.43 -14.74
C LEU A 757 -1.56 2.88 -16.17
N GLY A 758 -0.94 1.72 -16.37
CA GLY A 758 -0.96 0.99 -17.65
C GLY A 758 -0.04 1.55 -18.76
N ASN A 759 0.91 2.42 -18.42
CA ASN A 759 1.85 2.98 -19.40
C ASN A 759 2.80 1.88 -19.93
N THR A 760 3.27 2.01 -21.16
CA THR A 760 4.23 1.11 -21.82
C THR A 760 5.45 1.89 -22.30
N GLY A 761 6.66 1.48 -21.92
CA GLY A 761 7.92 2.11 -22.35
C GLY A 761 8.68 2.76 -21.20
N ILE A 762 9.23 3.97 -21.40
CA ILE A 762 10.19 4.58 -20.48
C ILE A 762 9.74 5.97 -20.01
N ALA A 763 9.76 6.19 -18.69
CA ALA A 763 9.57 7.49 -18.04
C ALA A 763 8.27 8.23 -18.41
N ASN A 764 7.19 7.50 -18.70
CA ASN A 764 5.87 8.09 -18.98
C ASN A 764 5.13 8.43 -17.69
N TRP A 765 4.48 9.60 -17.62
CA TRP A 765 3.63 10.01 -16.49
C TRP A 765 2.16 10.07 -16.91
N GLY A 766 1.32 9.22 -16.32
CA GLY A 766 -0.14 9.27 -16.44
C GLY A 766 -0.76 7.90 -16.72
N ILE A 767 -1.66 7.78 -17.69
CA ILE A 767 -2.45 6.56 -17.91
C ILE A 767 -2.23 6.03 -19.33
N ALA A 768 -2.02 4.73 -19.53
CA ALA A 768 -2.03 4.05 -20.83
C ALA A 768 -1.10 4.62 -21.93
N ASN A 769 -0.11 5.44 -21.59
CA ASN A 769 0.78 6.06 -22.57
C ASN A 769 1.83 5.07 -23.07
N SER A 770 2.09 5.02 -24.38
CA SER A 770 3.03 4.10 -25.02
C SER A 770 4.17 4.84 -25.72
N GLY A 771 5.41 4.64 -25.24
CA GLY A 771 6.64 5.23 -25.79
C GLY A 771 7.55 5.81 -24.70
N THR A 772 8.18 6.95 -24.96
CA THR A 772 9.21 7.55 -24.10
C THR A 772 8.82 8.96 -23.64
N TYR A 773 8.95 9.26 -22.35
CA TYR A 773 8.75 10.60 -21.76
C TYR A 773 7.38 11.28 -22.04
N ASN A 774 6.32 10.51 -22.29
CA ASN A 774 4.98 11.08 -22.47
C ASN A 774 4.36 11.50 -21.13
N THR A 775 3.57 12.57 -21.11
CA THR A 775 2.80 12.99 -19.93
C THR A 775 1.32 13.15 -20.29
N GLY A 776 0.44 12.29 -19.80
CA GLY A 776 -0.99 12.34 -20.18
C GLY A 776 -1.76 11.03 -20.10
N VAL A 777 -2.69 10.81 -21.03
CA VAL A 777 -3.55 9.62 -21.06
C VAL A 777 -3.60 9.01 -22.47
N ALA A 778 -3.39 7.70 -22.61
CA ALA A 778 -3.48 6.92 -23.85
C ALA A 778 -2.57 7.38 -25.02
N LEU A 779 -1.55 8.20 -24.74
CA LEU A 779 -0.62 8.74 -25.74
C LEU A 779 0.18 7.63 -26.44
N ALA A 780 0.64 7.87 -27.67
CA ALA A 780 1.32 6.85 -28.48
C ALA A 780 2.39 7.47 -29.39
N GLY A 781 3.66 7.34 -28.99
CA GLY A 781 4.84 7.99 -29.57
C GLY A 781 5.75 8.51 -28.46
N ASP A 782 6.65 9.46 -28.77
CA ASP A 782 7.59 10.01 -27.78
C ASP A 782 7.33 11.51 -27.50
N TYR A 783 7.65 11.92 -26.27
CA TYR A 783 7.61 13.30 -25.76
C TYR A 783 6.26 14.03 -25.95
N GLN A 784 5.13 13.31 -25.88
CA GLN A 784 3.79 13.89 -26.05
C GLN A 784 3.21 14.43 -24.73
N LEU A 785 2.31 15.42 -24.82
CA LEU A 785 1.55 15.97 -23.69
C LEU A 785 0.05 16.08 -24.03
N GLY A 786 -0.82 15.36 -23.32
CA GLY A 786 -2.28 15.45 -23.49
C GLY A 786 -3.03 14.12 -23.46
N PHE A 787 -4.00 13.94 -24.36
CA PHE A 787 -4.79 12.72 -24.49
C PHE A 787 -4.57 12.05 -25.86
N GLY A 788 -4.41 10.73 -25.87
CA GLY A 788 -4.15 9.90 -27.05
C GLY A 788 -5.40 9.23 -27.60
N GLY A 789 -5.25 8.61 -28.78
CA GLY A 789 -6.35 8.47 -29.75
C GLY A 789 -6.76 9.81 -30.39
N LEU A 790 -6.50 10.93 -29.70
CA LEU A 790 -6.69 12.29 -30.18
C LEU A 790 -5.39 12.87 -30.77
N ASN A 791 -4.20 12.54 -30.28
CA ASN A 791 -2.94 12.94 -30.91
C ASN A 791 -2.21 11.75 -31.53
N SER A 792 -1.52 11.97 -32.66
CA SER A 792 -0.74 10.94 -33.38
C SER A 792 0.58 11.50 -33.91
N GLY A 793 1.67 10.73 -33.80
CA GLY A 793 3.04 11.13 -34.18
C GLY A 793 3.95 11.39 -32.98
N THR A 794 4.67 12.51 -32.89
CA THR A 794 5.57 12.81 -31.74
C THR A 794 5.56 14.28 -31.33
N GLY A 795 5.82 14.58 -30.06
CA GLY A 795 5.97 15.96 -29.57
C GLY A 795 4.73 16.87 -29.67
N ASN A 796 3.53 16.31 -29.87
CA ASN A 796 2.30 17.11 -29.98
C ASN A 796 1.76 17.51 -28.60
N ILE A 797 1.13 18.68 -28.52
CA ILE A 797 0.55 19.27 -27.30
C ILE A 797 -0.87 19.77 -27.60
N GLY A 798 -1.91 19.07 -27.14
CA GLY A 798 -3.31 19.46 -27.37
C GLY A 798 -4.23 18.26 -27.63
N LEU A 799 -5.17 18.37 -28.59
CA LEU A 799 -6.08 17.29 -29.01
C LEU A 799 -6.27 17.26 -30.55
N PHE A 800 -6.67 16.12 -31.11
CA PHE A 800 -6.95 15.94 -32.55
C PHE A 800 -5.77 16.23 -33.52
N ASN A 801 -4.52 16.35 -33.04
CA ASN A 801 -3.38 16.66 -33.90
C ASN A 801 -2.75 15.40 -34.54
N SER A 802 -2.15 15.55 -35.72
CA SER A 802 -1.46 14.49 -36.45
C SER A 802 -0.11 14.95 -37.01
N GLY A 803 0.93 14.13 -36.83
CA GLY A 803 2.30 14.42 -37.25
C GLY A 803 3.18 14.87 -36.07
N HIS A 804 4.06 15.86 -36.27
CA HIS A 804 5.13 16.18 -35.33
C HIS A 804 5.00 17.59 -34.74
N GLY A 805 5.25 17.75 -33.44
CA GLY A 805 5.44 19.07 -32.80
C GLY A 805 4.25 20.03 -32.85
N ASN A 806 3.04 19.58 -33.13
CA ASN A 806 1.86 20.44 -33.28
C ASN A 806 1.29 20.85 -31.93
N VAL A 807 0.83 22.10 -31.82
CA VAL A 807 0.25 22.68 -30.60
C VAL A 807 -1.14 23.24 -30.90
N GLY A 808 -2.15 22.75 -30.18
CA GLY A 808 -3.56 23.16 -30.32
C GLY A 808 -4.51 22.03 -30.71
N PHE A 809 -5.41 22.27 -31.68
CA PHE A 809 -6.51 21.37 -32.03
C PHE A 809 -6.56 21.00 -33.53
N PHE A 810 -6.88 19.76 -33.89
CA PHE A 810 -7.16 19.35 -35.28
C PHE A 810 -6.06 19.64 -36.32
N ASN A 811 -4.81 19.95 -35.92
CA ASN A 811 -3.76 20.28 -36.88
C ASN A 811 -3.15 19.02 -37.50
N SER A 812 -2.69 19.09 -38.75
CA SER A 812 -2.05 17.98 -39.45
C SER A 812 -0.74 18.42 -40.10
N GLY A 813 0.34 17.68 -39.88
CA GLY A 813 1.68 17.94 -40.39
C GLY A 813 2.68 18.25 -39.28
N ASN A 814 3.49 19.29 -39.42
CA ASN A 814 4.67 19.50 -38.58
C ASN A 814 4.74 20.92 -37.96
N GLY A 815 4.62 21.06 -36.64
CA GLY A 815 4.94 22.29 -35.91
C GLY A 815 3.89 23.42 -35.96
N ASN A 816 2.61 23.12 -36.17
CA ASN A 816 1.55 24.14 -36.29
C ASN A 816 1.09 24.71 -34.92
N PHE A 817 0.78 26.03 -34.80
CA PHE A 817 0.18 26.71 -33.63
C PHE A 817 -1.30 27.09 -33.90
N GLY A 818 -2.31 26.23 -33.65
CA GLY A 818 -3.71 26.66 -33.86
C GLY A 818 -4.81 25.60 -33.88
N ILE A 819 -5.87 25.83 -34.67
CA ILE A 819 -6.99 24.92 -34.93
C ILE A 819 -7.10 24.57 -36.42
N GLY A 820 -7.12 23.28 -36.75
CA GLY A 820 -7.51 22.80 -38.09
C GLY A 820 -6.55 23.16 -39.22
N ASN A 821 -5.29 23.49 -38.93
CA ASN A 821 -4.29 23.83 -39.94
C ASN A 821 -3.68 22.56 -40.57
N SER A 822 -3.37 22.59 -41.87
CA SER A 822 -2.83 21.44 -42.61
C SER A 822 -1.53 21.81 -43.33
N GLY A 823 -0.46 21.06 -43.06
CA GLY A 823 0.92 21.26 -43.53
C GLY A 823 1.88 21.60 -42.38
N SER A 824 2.93 22.39 -42.62
CA SER A 824 3.99 22.63 -41.61
C SER A 824 3.98 24.06 -41.07
N TYR A 825 4.25 24.28 -39.78
CA TYR A 825 4.54 25.58 -39.14
C TYR A 825 3.46 26.67 -39.27
N ASN A 826 2.24 26.30 -39.66
CA ASN A 826 1.10 27.21 -39.79
C ASN A 826 0.59 27.68 -38.42
N THR A 827 -0.36 28.60 -38.44
CA THR A 827 -0.93 29.21 -37.26
C THR A 827 -2.34 29.73 -37.51
N GLY A 828 -3.19 29.64 -36.48
CA GLY A 828 -4.53 30.20 -36.49
C GLY A 828 -5.57 29.15 -36.84
N LEU A 829 -6.51 29.47 -37.72
CA LEU A 829 -7.72 28.68 -38.00
C LEU A 829 -7.78 28.25 -39.48
N PHE A 830 -7.86 26.95 -39.76
CA PHE A 830 -8.16 26.41 -41.10
C PHE A 830 -7.21 26.87 -42.23
N ASN A 831 -5.92 27.05 -41.95
CA ASN A 831 -4.93 27.38 -42.99
C ASN A 831 -4.35 26.12 -43.64
N VAL A 832 -4.15 26.13 -44.96
CA VAL A 832 -3.69 24.97 -45.74
C VAL A 832 -2.44 25.32 -46.54
N GLY A 833 -1.34 24.62 -46.29
CA GLY A 833 -0.02 24.85 -46.88
C GLY A 833 1.05 24.91 -45.79
N ASN A 834 2.15 25.64 -45.99
CA ASN A 834 3.19 25.77 -44.97
C ASN A 834 3.29 27.20 -44.43
N ALA A 835 3.59 27.34 -43.14
CA ALA A 835 3.99 28.53 -42.44
C ALA A 835 3.01 29.72 -42.47
N ASN A 836 1.71 29.52 -42.67
CA ASN A 836 0.67 30.57 -42.62
C ASN A 836 0.35 31.07 -41.19
N THR A 837 -0.32 32.23 -41.03
CA THR A 837 -0.75 32.84 -39.76
C THR A 837 -2.09 33.59 -39.90
N GLY A 838 -3.22 32.94 -39.64
CA GLY A 838 -4.53 33.62 -39.59
C GLY A 838 -5.73 32.72 -39.83
N ILE A 839 -6.68 33.09 -40.72
CA ILE A 839 -7.92 32.31 -40.98
C ILE A 839 -8.18 32.06 -42.47
N PHE A 840 -8.43 30.81 -42.87
CA PHE A 840 -8.75 30.43 -44.26
C PHE A 840 -7.72 30.95 -45.30
N ASN A 841 -6.43 30.89 -45.00
CA ASN A 841 -5.37 31.11 -46.01
C ASN A 841 -5.03 29.78 -46.71
N VAL A 842 -4.82 29.80 -48.02
CA VAL A 842 -4.55 28.61 -48.84
C VAL A 842 -3.34 28.84 -49.74
N GLY A 843 -2.26 28.11 -49.47
CA GLY A 843 -0.93 28.31 -50.06
C GLY A 843 0.11 28.46 -48.95
N ASN A 844 1.32 28.94 -49.27
CA ASN A 844 2.41 29.00 -48.29
C ASN A 844 2.63 30.41 -47.76
N THR A 845 2.87 30.52 -46.46
CA THR A 845 3.41 31.70 -45.79
C THR A 845 2.53 32.94 -45.79
N ASN A 846 1.19 32.82 -45.80
CA ASN A 846 0.27 33.96 -45.73
C ASN A 846 -0.05 34.40 -44.29
N THR A 847 -0.44 35.65 -44.09
CA THR A 847 -0.92 36.23 -42.82
C THR A 847 -2.28 36.91 -43.01
N GLY A 848 -3.20 36.84 -42.05
CA GLY A 848 -4.53 37.44 -42.13
C GLY A 848 -5.61 36.45 -42.56
N GLY A 849 -6.53 36.74 -43.47
CA GLY A 849 -7.51 35.72 -43.89
C GLY A 849 -8.24 35.86 -45.21
N TYR A 850 -8.78 34.75 -45.69
CA TYR A 850 -9.29 34.57 -47.06
C TYR A 850 -8.25 34.97 -48.13
N ASN A 851 -6.99 34.54 -47.97
CA ASN A 851 -5.95 34.75 -48.98
C ASN A 851 -5.54 33.43 -49.66
N PRO A 852 -6.01 33.15 -50.90
CA PRO A 852 -5.50 32.09 -51.76
C PRO A 852 -4.29 32.58 -52.57
N GLY A 853 -3.16 31.89 -52.42
CA GLY A 853 -1.86 32.25 -52.98
C GLY A 853 -0.76 32.04 -51.94
N ASN A 854 0.47 32.43 -52.25
CA ASN A 854 1.61 32.38 -51.33
C ASN A 854 1.95 33.78 -50.80
N VAL A 855 2.47 33.87 -49.59
CA VAL A 855 3.14 35.03 -49.01
C VAL A 855 2.30 36.32 -48.92
N ASN A 856 0.98 36.23 -48.76
CA ASN A 856 0.10 37.40 -48.59
C ASN A 856 0.03 37.92 -47.14
N THR A 857 -0.44 39.14 -46.92
CA THR A 857 -0.69 39.74 -45.59
C THR A 857 -1.95 40.60 -45.59
N GLY A 858 -3.03 40.16 -44.96
CA GLY A 858 -4.26 40.96 -44.78
C GLY A 858 -5.51 40.17 -45.16
N TYR A 859 -6.49 40.77 -45.85
CA TYR A 859 -7.78 40.12 -46.12
C TYR A 859 -8.17 40.08 -47.59
N PHE A 860 -8.77 38.97 -48.05
CA PHE A 860 -9.33 38.80 -49.40
C PHE A 860 -8.33 39.02 -50.55
N ASN A 861 -7.03 38.74 -50.35
CA ASN A 861 -6.02 38.89 -51.40
C ASN A 861 -5.91 37.61 -52.24
N LEU A 862 -6.07 37.69 -53.56
CA LEU A 862 -5.88 36.57 -54.49
C LEU A 862 -4.59 36.76 -55.31
N GLY A 863 -3.73 35.74 -55.35
CA GLY A 863 -2.41 35.81 -55.97
C GLY A 863 -1.30 35.89 -54.94
N ASP A 864 -0.06 36.10 -55.35
CA ASP A 864 1.11 35.88 -54.49
C ASP A 864 1.73 37.19 -53.97
N THR A 865 2.26 37.17 -52.75
CA THR A 865 3.09 38.23 -52.17
C THR A 865 2.34 39.56 -51.95
N ASN A 866 1.03 39.62 -51.66
CA ASN A 866 0.29 40.88 -51.46
C ASN A 866 0.22 41.38 -50.01
N THR A 867 -0.13 42.64 -49.79
CA THR A 867 -0.31 43.26 -48.47
C THR A 867 -1.51 44.21 -48.41
N GLY A 868 -2.54 43.87 -47.63
CA GLY A 868 -3.65 44.73 -47.25
C GLY A 868 -5.00 44.07 -47.58
N VAL A 869 -5.94 44.77 -48.21
CA VAL A 869 -7.33 44.30 -48.33
C VAL A 869 -7.83 44.25 -49.77
N ALA A 870 -8.37 43.11 -50.19
CA ALA A 870 -9.02 42.90 -51.49
C ALA A 870 -8.14 43.23 -52.70
N ASN A 871 -6.88 42.78 -52.68
CA ASN A 871 -5.94 42.93 -53.80
C ASN A 871 -5.92 41.66 -54.69
N ILE A 872 -5.88 41.80 -56.01
CA ILE A 872 -5.93 40.67 -56.96
C ILE A 872 -4.77 40.74 -57.96
N GLY A 873 -3.90 39.73 -57.97
CA GLY A 873 -2.62 39.70 -58.68
C GLY A 873 -1.47 39.58 -57.69
N ASP A 874 -0.24 39.91 -58.09
CA ASP A 874 0.95 39.58 -57.28
C ASP A 874 1.72 40.81 -56.79
N ILE A 875 2.34 40.75 -55.60
CA ILE A 875 3.33 41.72 -55.10
C ILE A 875 2.71 43.11 -54.78
N ASN A 876 1.39 43.20 -54.56
CA ASN A 876 0.70 44.47 -54.30
C ASN A 876 0.67 44.90 -52.83
N THR A 877 0.40 46.18 -52.58
CA THR A 877 0.27 46.77 -51.24
C THR A 877 -0.88 47.76 -51.16
N GLY A 878 -1.51 47.89 -50.00
CA GLY A 878 -2.67 48.75 -49.77
C GLY A 878 -3.97 48.00 -50.02
N ALA A 879 -4.98 48.61 -50.65
CA ALA A 879 -6.29 47.98 -50.74
C ALA A 879 -7.07 48.26 -52.03
N PHE A 880 -7.93 47.30 -52.39
CA PHE A 880 -8.79 47.28 -53.58
C PHE A 880 -8.00 47.38 -54.90
N VAL A 881 -6.81 46.79 -54.94
CA VAL A 881 -5.89 46.80 -56.09
C VAL A 881 -6.16 45.63 -57.06
N SER A 882 -5.91 45.81 -58.35
CA SER A 882 -5.76 44.69 -59.28
C SER A 882 -4.57 44.82 -60.27
N GLY A 883 -3.96 43.69 -60.63
CA GLY A 883 -2.67 43.63 -61.33
C GLY A 883 -1.51 43.47 -60.34
N ASN A 884 -0.27 43.84 -60.69
CA ASN A 884 0.93 43.38 -59.95
C ASN A 884 1.84 44.51 -59.42
N MET A 885 2.64 44.26 -58.39
CA MET A 885 3.71 45.16 -57.88
C MET A 885 3.25 46.58 -57.46
N ASN A 886 1.95 46.80 -57.22
CA ASN A 886 1.42 48.13 -56.89
C ASN A 886 1.56 48.47 -55.39
N ASN A 887 1.34 49.74 -55.02
CA ASN A 887 1.26 50.14 -53.61
C ASN A 887 0.36 51.38 -53.40
N GLY A 888 -0.75 51.21 -52.68
CA GLY A 888 -1.72 52.26 -52.40
C GLY A 888 -3.15 51.75 -52.52
N PHE A 889 -4.09 52.64 -52.82
CA PHE A 889 -5.52 52.34 -52.81
C PHE A 889 -6.12 52.42 -54.22
N PHE A 890 -6.98 51.45 -54.57
CA PHE A 890 -7.76 51.40 -55.81
C PHE A 890 -6.97 51.31 -57.13
N TRP A 891 -5.67 50.94 -57.08
CA TRP A 891 -4.83 50.81 -58.28
C TRP A 891 -5.28 49.69 -59.23
N ARG A 892 -5.05 49.88 -60.53
CA ARG A 892 -5.26 48.87 -61.59
C ARG A 892 -4.09 48.89 -62.56
N GLY A 893 -3.44 47.75 -62.79
CA GLY A 893 -2.24 47.65 -63.64
C GLY A 893 -1.01 47.21 -62.84
N THR A 894 0.19 47.70 -63.18
CA THR A 894 1.45 47.21 -62.57
C THR A 894 2.39 48.32 -62.06
N GLY A 895 2.92 48.20 -60.83
CA GLY A 895 4.18 48.82 -60.31
C GLY A 895 4.16 50.22 -59.63
N GLN A 896 3.91 50.39 -58.29
CA GLN A 896 3.66 51.74 -57.67
C GLN A 896 4.00 52.10 -56.08
N GLY A 897 5.19 51.94 -55.29
CA GLY A 897 5.65 52.61 -53.89
C GLY A 897 6.60 51.96 -52.66
N THR A 898 7.24 52.61 -51.53
CA THR A 898 8.40 52.18 -50.46
C THR A 898 8.64 52.71 -48.86
N MET A 899 9.21 52.04 -47.71
CA MET A 899 9.73 52.38 -46.18
C MET A 899 10.42 51.34 -45.01
N GLY A 900 10.01 50.96 -43.69
CA GLY A 900 10.59 49.87 -42.65
C GLY A 900 9.98 49.23 -41.21
N ALA A 901 10.01 47.86 -40.75
CA ALA A 901 9.66 47.08 -39.37
C ALA A 901 9.76 45.41 -39.11
N SER A 902 9.07 44.58 -38.14
CA SER A 902 9.41 43.17 -37.41
C SER A 902 8.47 42.04 -36.53
N TYR A 903 8.28 40.63 -36.72
CA TYR A 903 7.90 39.38 -35.75
C TYR A 903 7.07 37.90 -36.29
N LYS A 904 6.22 36.72 -35.87
CA LYS A 904 5.33 35.60 -34.87
C LYS A 904 4.76 35.38 -33.29
N ILE A 905 3.68 34.74 -32.60
CA ILE A 905 2.30 33.97 -32.46
C ILE A 905 2.01 33.52 -30.88
N THR A 906 1.09 32.75 -30.10
CA THR A 906 -0.02 31.60 -29.94
C THR A 906 -1.06 31.95 -28.65
N ILE A 907 -1.95 31.11 -27.95
CA ILE A 907 -3.20 31.24 -26.98
C ILE A 907 -3.56 29.99 -25.98
N LEU A 908 -4.60 29.91 -25.02
CA LEU A 908 -5.03 28.73 -24.03
C LEU A 908 -6.32 28.95 -23.00
N GLU A 909 -6.91 27.99 -22.15
CA GLU A 909 -7.70 27.95 -20.76
C GLU A 909 -8.97 26.90 -20.47
N VAL A 910 -9.66 26.38 -19.32
CA VAL A 910 -9.77 26.30 -17.75
C VAL A 910 -10.76 25.22 -16.91
N PRO A 911 -10.51 24.70 -15.60
CA PRO A 911 -11.67 24.31 -13.86
C PRO A 911 -12.70 23.13 -13.31
N VAL A 912 -12.79 22.83 -11.94
CA VAL A 912 -13.83 22.19 -10.90
C VAL A 912 -13.56 20.79 -10.08
N ASN A 913 -14.06 20.16 -8.92
CA ASN A 913 -15.07 20.19 -7.71
C ASN A 913 -14.85 19.11 -6.48
N ILE A 914 -15.60 19.00 -5.29
CA ILE A 914 -15.34 18.21 -3.95
C ILE A 914 -16.57 17.65 -2.99
N GLY A 915 -16.43 16.73 -1.91
CA GLY A 915 -17.46 16.26 -0.83
C GLY A 915 -17.12 15.35 0.48
N ALA A 916 -18.06 14.92 1.44
CA ALA A 916 -17.88 14.17 2.81
C ALA A 916 -19.22 13.63 3.60
N LEU A 917 -19.47 12.99 4.84
CA LEU A 917 -19.01 12.02 5.99
C LEU A 917 -20.15 11.87 7.16
N ILE A 918 -20.31 11.13 8.35
CA ILE A 918 -19.94 9.85 9.16
C ILE A 918 -20.94 9.37 10.38
N ASN A 919 -20.98 8.04 10.81
CA ASN A 919 -21.50 7.11 11.96
C ASN A 919 -22.18 7.51 13.37
N LEU A 920 -22.79 6.75 14.38
CA LEU A 920 -23.52 5.39 14.66
C LEU A 920 -23.79 4.98 16.25
N ASN A 921 -24.98 4.52 16.84
CA ASN A 921 -25.24 3.58 18.09
C ASN A 921 -26.78 3.36 18.69
N ILE A 922 -27.13 2.51 19.77
CA ILE A 922 -28.50 2.17 20.44
C ILE A 922 -28.58 1.42 21.90
N PRO A 923 -29.51 1.70 22.93
CA PRO A 923 -29.93 0.82 24.15
C PRO A 923 -31.41 0.25 24.57
N VAL A 924 -32.11 0.60 25.73
CA VAL A 924 -33.01 -0.24 26.68
C VAL A 924 -34.33 0.37 27.34
N THR A 925 -35.40 -0.44 27.68
CA THR A 925 -36.75 -0.04 28.25
C THR A 925 -37.11 -0.32 29.75
N GLY A 926 -37.94 0.53 30.39
CA GLY A 926 -38.65 0.32 31.70
C GLY A 926 -39.75 1.36 32.02
N GLY A 927 -40.59 1.21 33.06
CA GLY A 927 -41.67 2.20 33.38
C GLY A 927 -42.09 2.30 34.86
N VAL A 928 -42.70 3.43 35.28
CA VAL A 928 -42.88 3.89 36.69
C VAL A 928 -44.28 4.48 36.97
N GLN A 929 -44.72 4.39 38.25
CA GLN A 929 -46.10 4.63 38.76
C GLN A 929 -47.13 3.67 38.14
N THR A 930 -48.41 3.60 38.50
CA THR A 930 -49.31 4.41 39.35
C THR A 930 -48.93 4.57 40.84
N ILE A 931 -49.50 5.59 41.53
CA ILE A 931 -49.70 5.60 43.00
C ILE A 931 -51.21 5.60 43.29
N THR A 932 -51.65 4.68 44.16
CA THR A 932 -53.02 4.61 44.70
C THR A 932 -52.96 4.13 46.15
N VAL A 933 -53.46 4.93 47.10
CA VAL A 933 -53.78 4.40 48.45
C VAL A 933 -55.19 3.82 48.38
N ASN A 934 -55.40 2.59 48.85
CA ASN A 934 -56.72 1.98 49.06
C ASN A 934 -56.55 0.73 49.94
N SER A 935 -57.25 0.55 51.06
CA SER A 935 -58.13 1.48 51.78
C SER A 935 -58.01 1.22 53.30
N ILE A 936 -58.61 2.07 54.14
CA ILE A 936 -58.49 1.99 55.60
C ILE A 936 -59.81 1.46 56.20
N LEU A 937 -59.71 0.37 56.97
CA LEU A 937 -60.77 -0.14 57.83
C LEU A 937 -60.34 0.04 59.30
N VAL A 938 -60.80 1.12 59.94
CA VAL A 938 -60.60 1.37 61.38
C VAL A 938 -61.92 1.21 62.12
N SER A 939 -62.01 0.12 62.89
CA SER A 939 -63.11 -0.16 63.81
C SER A 939 -62.56 -0.47 65.21
N GLY A 940 -62.95 0.33 66.19
CA GLY A 940 -62.70 0.15 67.62
C GLY A 940 -63.49 1.21 68.38
N PRO A 941 -64.06 0.95 69.57
CA PRO A 941 -65.11 1.79 70.18
C PRO A 941 -64.69 3.26 70.40
N ILE A 942 -65.66 4.18 70.47
CA ILE A 942 -65.40 5.57 70.86
C ILE A 942 -65.39 5.63 72.39
N ASN A 943 -64.31 6.15 72.97
CA ASN A 943 -64.42 7.02 74.14
C ASN A 943 -63.15 7.84 74.39
N GLY A 944 -63.28 9.16 74.32
CA GLY A 944 -62.54 10.06 75.21
C GLY A 944 -61.37 10.86 74.64
N TRP A 945 -61.64 12.14 74.39
CA TRP A 945 -60.80 13.29 74.76
C TRP A 945 -59.39 13.46 74.13
N ASN A 946 -59.43 14.23 73.04
CA ASN A 946 -58.68 15.48 72.85
C ASN A 946 -57.21 15.51 72.38
N PHE A 947 -57.01 16.34 71.36
CA PHE A 947 -56.15 17.55 71.34
C PHE A 947 -54.95 17.57 72.32
N ASP A 948 -53.73 17.93 71.90
CA ASP A 948 -53.47 19.06 70.98
C ASP A 948 -52.08 19.06 70.30
N GLN A 949 -51.91 19.95 69.31
CA GLN A 949 -50.66 20.62 68.86
C GLN A 949 -49.48 19.73 68.34
N GLU A 950 -49.08 19.81 67.05
CA GLU A 950 -48.06 20.72 66.47
C GLU A 950 -46.71 20.78 67.26
N VAL A 951 -45.52 20.80 66.64
CA VAL A 951 -44.98 21.94 65.88
C VAL A 951 -43.71 21.54 65.08
N PHE A 952 -43.71 21.80 63.75
CA PHE A 952 -42.58 22.18 62.86
C PHE A 952 -41.40 21.16 62.64
N ASN A 953 -40.66 21.18 61.51
CA ASN A 953 -40.65 22.11 60.37
C ASN A 953 -40.27 21.45 59.02
N GLY A 954 -40.87 21.93 57.91
CA GLY A 954 -40.07 22.23 56.71
C GLY A 954 -40.09 21.32 55.45
N ILE A 955 -41.25 21.03 54.85
CA ILE A 955 -41.51 21.12 53.37
C ILE A 955 -43.00 20.80 53.09
N PRO A 956 -43.71 21.45 52.12
CA PRO A 956 -45.17 21.57 52.18
C PRO A 956 -45.97 20.81 51.09
N VAL A 957 -47.11 20.23 51.47
CA VAL A 957 -48.26 19.93 50.59
C VAL A 957 -49.57 20.12 51.38
N HIS A 958 -50.54 20.86 50.84
CA HIS A 958 -51.92 20.88 51.34
C HIS A 958 -52.75 19.75 50.72
N VAL A 959 -53.61 19.08 51.50
CA VAL A 959 -54.77 18.34 50.96
C VAL A 959 -56.01 18.68 51.78
N HIS A 960 -57.07 19.10 51.08
CA HIS A 960 -58.35 19.51 51.67
C HIS A 960 -59.25 18.27 51.86
N VAL A 961 -59.93 18.15 52.99
CA VAL A 961 -61.02 17.17 53.17
C VAL A 961 -62.31 17.76 52.61
N ASN A 962 -63.09 16.96 51.87
CA ASN A 962 -64.49 17.27 51.62
C ASN A 962 -65.34 15.99 51.82
N VAL A 963 -66.53 16.14 52.40
CA VAL A 963 -67.38 15.04 52.89
C VAL A 963 -68.74 15.05 52.20
N GLY A 964 -69.25 13.87 51.86
CA GLY A 964 -70.53 13.73 51.16
C GLY A 964 -71.29 12.47 51.57
N SER A 965 -72.58 12.64 51.86
CA SER A 965 -73.60 11.61 52.17
C SER A 965 -73.22 10.55 53.22
N ILE A 966 -73.76 10.74 54.42
CA ILE A 966 -73.93 9.70 55.45
C ILE A 966 -75.39 9.24 55.38
N ASP A 967 -75.65 7.94 55.54
CA ASP A 967 -76.99 7.41 55.78
C ASP A 967 -76.94 6.40 56.95
N ILE A 968 -77.80 6.59 57.96
CA ILE A 968 -77.79 5.85 59.23
C ILE A 968 -79.24 5.75 59.71
N ASP A 969 -79.82 4.55 59.63
CA ASP A 969 -81.20 4.29 60.05
C ASP A 969 -81.39 2.80 60.43
N ALA A 970 -82.02 2.42 61.53
CA ALA A 970 -81.97 3.02 62.87
C ALA A 970 -82.24 1.93 63.93
N ASP A 971 -81.21 1.50 64.68
CA ASP A 971 -81.37 1.20 66.11
C ASP A 971 -80.01 0.99 66.82
N GLN A 972 -79.65 1.98 67.66
CA GLN A 972 -78.74 1.92 68.80
C GLN A 972 -77.34 1.27 68.62
N PHE A 973 -76.48 2.01 67.89
CA PHE A 973 -75.24 2.61 68.42
C PHE A 973 -74.24 1.77 69.26
N ASP A 974 -73.15 1.28 68.62
CA ASP A 974 -71.78 1.57 69.09
C ASP A 974 -70.71 1.53 67.96
N ARG A 975 -70.58 2.66 67.26
CA ARG A 975 -69.53 3.04 66.28
C ARG A 975 -69.40 2.29 64.93
N LEU A 976 -70.17 2.79 63.97
CA LEU A 976 -69.75 3.23 62.60
C LEU A 976 -68.30 2.92 62.14
N THR A 977 -68.16 2.31 60.95
CA THR A 977 -66.92 2.30 60.15
C THR A 977 -67.15 3.09 58.84
N VAL A 978 -66.19 3.92 58.44
CA VAL A 978 -66.26 4.73 57.20
C VAL A 978 -65.09 4.37 56.28
N THR A 979 -65.37 4.26 54.98
CA THR A 979 -64.34 4.16 53.93
C THR A 979 -64.72 5.11 52.78
N LEU A 980 -63.88 6.12 52.53
CA LEU A 980 -63.93 6.96 51.34
C LEU A 980 -62.68 6.71 50.48
N PRO A 981 -62.75 6.88 49.14
CA PRO A 981 -61.72 6.41 48.22
C PRO A 981 -60.53 7.38 48.13
N PRO A 982 -59.28 6.92 48.34
CA PRO A 982 -58.11 7.73 48.03
C PRO A 982 -57.71 7.69 46.55
N ILE A 983 -56.67 8.45 46.23
CA ILE A 983 -56.48 9.15 44.95
C ILE A 983 -55.50 8.41 44.02
N VAL A 984 -55.66 8.63 42.70
CA VAL A 984 -54.83 8.04 41.63
C VAL A 984 -53.84 9.06 41.05
N ILE A 985 -52.59 8.64 40.82
CA ILE A 985 -51.60 9.31 39.97
C ILE A 985 -51.15 8.34 38.86
N ASN A 986 -51.20 8.73 37.59
CA ASN A 986 -50.98 7.87 36.41
C ASN A 986 -49.53 7.33 36.24
N ALA A 987 -49.32 6.40 35.30
CA ALA A 987 -48.04 5.75 34.97
C ALA A 987 -47.27 6.39 33.79
N ILE A 988 -45.94 6.16 33.70
CA ILE A 988 -45.02 6.76 32.71
C ILE A 988 -43.95 5.72 32.26
N PRO A 989 -43.72 5.49 30.95
CA PRO A 989 -42.63 4.64 30.43
C PRO A 989 -41.35 5.44 30.07
N LEU A 990 -40.21 4.73 29.98
CA LEU A 990 -38.86 5.27 29.78
C LEU A 990 -38.02 4.27 28.95
N ASP A 991 -37.56 4.68 27.77
CA ASP A 991 -36.81 3.84 26.81
C ASP A 991 -35.54 4.56 26.35
N VAL A 992 -34.39 3.89 26.33
CA VAL A 992 -33.06 4.50 26.15
C VAL A 992 -32.54 4.24 24.72
N THR A 993 -31.97 5.26 24.07
CA THR A 993 -31.36 5.19 22.72
C THR A 993 -30.11 6.09 22.65
N VAL A 994 -29.13 5.79 21.78
CA VAL A 994 -27.84 6.54 21.63
C VAL A 994 -27.48 6.67 20.13
N GLY A 995 -28.31 7.39 19.35
CA GLY A 995 -28.47 7.22 17.88
C GLY A 995 -27.32 7.54 16.89
N PRO A 996 -27.52 7.28 15.57
CA PRO A 996 -26.50 7.29 14.50
C PRO A 996 -26.41 8.56 13.60
N THR A 997 -25.32 8.69 12.81
CA THR A 997 -25.08 9.73 11.76
C THR A 997 -24.40 9.17 10.45
N PRO A 998 -24.24 9.93 9.30
CA PRO A 998 -24.35 9.40 7.90
C PRO A 998 -23.08 9.39 6.97
N LEU A 999 -23.17 9.71 5.65
CA LEU A 999 -22.08 9.75 4.61
C LEU A 999 -22.54 10.44 3.27
N SER A 1000 -21.68 11.11 2.46
CA SER A 1000 -22.02 11.63 1.08
C SER A 1000 -20.81 11.96 0.13
N ILE A 1001 -21.04 12.17 -1.21
CA ILE A 1001 -20.01 12.27 -2.32
C ILE A 1001 -20.51 13.05 -3.61
N PRO A 1002 -19.67 13.87 -4.32
CA PRO A 1002 -19.80 14.19 -5.79
C PRO A 1002 -18.47 14.33 -6.64
N VAL A 1003 -18.48 14.87 -7.90
CA VAL A 1003 -17.47 14.67 -9.03
C VAL A 1003 -17.02 15.98 -9.85
N ALA A 1004 -15.96 15.98 -10.73
CA ALA A 1004 -14.93 17.08 -11.04
C ALA A 1004 -14.62 17.65 -12.53
N GLY A 1005 -13.50 18.46 -12.76
CA GLY A 1005 -13.03 19.18 -14.05
C GLY A 1005 -11.57 19.88 -14.20
N THR A 1006 -11.41 21.01 -14.99
CA THR A 1006 -10.28 22.04 -15.35
C THR A 1006 -8.98 21.69 -16.19
N ILE A 1007 -8.59 22.41 -17.32
CA ILE A 1007 -7.23 22.39 -18.06
C ILE A 1007 -6.76 23.75 -18.85
N GLY A 1008 -5.44 24.24 -18.93
CA GLY A 1008 -4.71 25.64 -19.12
C GLY A 1008 -4.25 26.43 -20.50
N PRO A 1009 -2.92 26.85 -20.86
CA PRO A 1009 -1.61 28.37 -21.70
C PRO A 1009 -1.48 29.99 -22.12
N ILE A 1010 -0.32 30.57 -22.75
CA ILE A 1010 0.12 32.08 -23.11
C ILE A 1010 1.27 32.53 -24.26
N SER A 1011 1.78 33.85 -24.54
CA SER A 1011 2.82 34.40 -25.65
C SER A 1011 3.53 35.93 -25.71
N VAL A 1012 4.46 36.44 -26.68
CA VAL A 1012 5.37 37.79 -26.69
C VAL A 1012 6.19 38.45 -28.02
N PRO A 1013 6.74 39.78 -28.21
CA PRO A 1013 7.14 40.75 -29.46
C PRO A 1013 8.63 41.47 -29.81
N ILE A 1014 9.25 42.25 -30.86
CA ILE A 1014 9.22 43.02 -32.29
C ILE A 1014 10.66 43.45 -33.09
N LEU A 1015 10.87 43.90 -34.43
CA LEU A 1015 12.11 44.57 -35.25
C LEU A 1015 12.06 45.43 -36.70
N ASP A 1016 12.96 45.40 -37.83
CA ASP A 1016 13.26 46.44 -39.03
C ASP A 1016 13.93 46.15 -40.56
N ILE A 1017 14.06 47.10 -41.62
CA ILE A 1017 13.86 47.17 -43.22
C ILE A 1017 14.79 47.55 -44.60
N PRO A 1018 14.62 47.18 -46.01
CA PRO A 1018 15.36 48.13 -47.70
C PRO A 1018 14.60 49.40 -48.29
N ALA A 1019 14.42 49.47 -49.64
CA ALA A 1019 13.28 50.07 -50.42
C ALA A 1019 12.91 49.32 -51.77
N GLY A 1020 11.63 49.00 -52.01
CA GLY A 1020 11.09 48.09 -53.07
C GLY A 1020 9.55 48.09 -53.06
N PRO A 1021 8.79 47.20 -53.76
CA PRO A 1021 7.32 47.27 -53.78
C PRO A 1021 6.72 47.25 -52.36
N GLY A 1022 5.61 47.94 -52.16
CA GLY A 1022 5.05 48.19 -50.83
C GLY A 1022 5.87 49.17 -49.99
N ILE A 1023 5.28 49.79 -48.96
CA ILE A 1023 5.93 50.86 -48.17
C ILE A 1023 7.01 50.25 -47.26
N GLY A 1024 7.95 49.47 -47.79
CA GLY A 1024 9.10 49.09 -47.01
C GLY A 1024 10.34 48.60 -47.66
N ASN A 1025 10.17 47.74 -48.63
CA ASN A 1025 11.04 46.59 -48.59
C ASN A 1025 12.46 46.99 -48.96
N SER A 1026 13.42 47.02 -47.94
CA SER A 1026 16.02 45.92 -47.44
C SER A 1026 16.71 44.56 -48.18
N THR A 1027 16.64 44.28 -49.55
CA THR A 1027 16.51 42.94 -50.25
C THR A 1027 16.97 42.88 -51.71
N THR A 1028 17.23 41.66 -52.23
CA THR A 1028 17.40 41.35 -53.67
C THR A 1028 16.14 41.07 -54.54
N ASN A 1029 15.05 40.47 -54.03
CA ASN A 1029 13.85 40.12 -54.83
C ASN A 1029 12.63 41.01 -54.51
N PRO A 1030 11.72 41.25 -55.48
CA PRO A 1030 10.45 41.94 -55.25
C PRO A 1030 9.67 41.32 -54.10
N SER A 1031 9.32 42.16 -53.14
CA SER A 1031 8.51 41.87 -51.96
C SER A 1031 7.43 42.95 -51.90
N SER A 1032 6.30 42.76 -51.21
CA SER A 1032 5.30 43.81 -51.01
C SER A 1032 5.11 44.21 -49.56
N GLY A 1033 4.17 45.11 -49.31
CA GLY A 1033 3.87 45.60 -48.00
C GLY A 1033 4.85 46.62 -47.50
N PHE A 1034 4.48 47.10 -46.34
CA PHE A 1034 5.47 47.55 -45.43
C PHE A 1034 6.42 46.35 -45.20
N PHE A 1035 7.64 46.47 -45.66
CA PHE A 1035 8.82 45.98 -44.96
C PHE A 1035 9.21 44.46 -45.11
N ASN A 1036 10.41 44.10 -45.65
CA ASN A 1036 10.96 42.72 -45.79
C ASN A 1036 12.50 42.62 -46.12
N THR A 1037 13.45 42.21 -45.24
CA THR A 1037 14.94 42.15 -45.48
C THR A 1037 15.42 40.96 -46.33
N GLY A 1038 16.69 40.98 -46.75
CA GLY A 1038 17.47 39.81 -47.16
C GLY A 1038 17.36 39.45 -48.63
N VAL A 1039 16.69 38.34 -48.93
CA VAL A 1039 16.64 37.75 -50.28
C VAL A 1039 15.36 38.16 -51.03
N GLY A 1040 14.25 38.35 -50.31
CA GLY A 1040 13.00 38.92 -50.80
C GLY A 1040 11.94 37.88 -51.21
N GLY A 1041 10.88 38.35 -51.86
CA GLY A 1041 9.64 37.60 -52.07
C GLY A 1041 8.72 37.59 -50.84
N GLY A 1042 8.79 38.61 -49.96
CA GLY A 1042 7.99 38.67 -48.73
C GLY A 1042 6.82 39.69 -48.76
N SER A 1043 5.95 39.71 -47.75
CA SER A 1043 4.88 40.73 -47.64
C SER A 1043 4.49 41.12 -46.21
N GLY A 1044 4.01 42.34 -45.98
CA GLY A 1044 3.29 42.67 -44.74
C GLY A 1044 3.71 43.97 -44.10
N ILE A 1045 4.28 43.88 -42.88
CA ILE A 1045 4.92 44.96 -42.09
C ILE A 1045 6.26 44.43 -41.49
N GLY A 1046 7.12 43.69 -42.24
CA GLY A 1046 8.56 43.58 -41.85
C GLY A 1046 9.46 42.33 -42.05
N ASN A 1047 9.31 41.46 -43.04
CA ASN A 1047 9.96 40.13 -42.98
C ASN A 1047 11.40 39.99 -43.52
N SER A 1048 12.37 39.74 -42.64
CA SER A 1048 13.81 39.58 -42.90
C SER A 1048 14.27 38.23 -43.47
N GLY A 1049 14.24 38.04 -44.78
CA GLY A 1049 14.89 36.91 -45.46
C GLY A 1049 14.25 36.54 -46.79
N SER A 1050 13.62 35.36 -46.93
CA SER A 1050 12.98 34.95 -48.21
C SER A 1050 11.61 34.28 -48.04
N LEU A 1051 10.65 34.61 -48.92
CA LEU A 1051 9.31 34.02 -48.94
C LEU A 1051 8.58 34.08 -47.58
N LEU A 1052 8.45 35.28 -46.99
CA LEU A 1052 8.00 35.50 -45.61
C LEU A 1052 6.81 36.47 -45.52
N SER A 1053 5.86 36.32 -44.58
CA SER A 1053 4.76 37.30 -44.46
C SER A 1053 4.23 37.71 -43.09
N GLY A 1054 3.51 38.84 -43.06
CA GLY A 1054 2.85 39.39 -41.89
C GLY A 1054 3.64 40.53 -41.30
N TRP A 1055 3.43 40.78 -40.01
CA TRP A 1055 4.45 41.47 -39.23
C TRP A 1055 5.51 40.44 -38.81
N ALA A 1056 6.29 39.94 -39.78
CA ALA A 1056 7.66 40.43 -39.94
C ALA A 1056 8.86 39.54 -39.54
N ASN A 1057 8.80 38.30 -39.95
CA ASN A 1057 9.65 37.19 -39.53
C ASN A 1057 11.11 37.33 -39.98
N ILE A 1058 12.09 36.76 -39.28
CA ILE A 1058 13.45 36.54 -39.84
C ILE A 1058 13.62 35.09 -40.32
N GLY A 1059 14.17 34.85 -41.51
CA GLY A 1059 14.57 33.52 -41.99
C GLY A 1059 14.12 33.19 -43.42
N ASN A 1060 13.62 31.96 -43.65
CA ASN A 1060 13.13 31.53 -44.97
C ASN A 1060 11.83 30.71 -44.80
N ALA A 1061 10.80 31.00 -45.61
CA ALA A 1061 9.47 30.38 -45.56
C ALA A 1061 8.74 30.46 -44.20
N ILE A 1062 8.48 31.68 -43.70
CA ILE A 1062 7.93 31.92 -42.35
C ILE A 1062 6.94 33.12 -42.28
N SER A 1063 5.77 32.97 -41.62
CA SER A 1063 4.80 34.08 -41.40
C SER A 1063 4.43 34.35 -39.92
N GLY A 1064 3.88 35.54 -39.62
CA GLY A 1064 3.26 35.91 -38.33
C GLY A 1064 3.44 37.36 -37.82
N PHE A 1065 3.29 37.55 -36.49
CA PHE A 1065 3.58 38.74 -35.63
C PHE A 1065 4.28 38.28 -34.31
N PHE A 1066 5.60 38.53 -34.09
CA PHE A 1066 6.73 37.93 -33.22
C PHE A 1066 7.89 36.71 -33.45
N ARG A 1067 8.59 36.29 -34.60
CA ARG A 1067 9.55 35.11 -34.95
C ARG A 1067 11.07 35.40 -35.13
N ASN A 1068 11.96 34.52 -34.62
CA ASN A 1068 13.36 34.30 -35.10
C ASN A 1068 14.35 35.49 -35.07
N ILE A 1069 14.13 36.54 -34.27
CA ILE A 1069 15.09 37.67 -34.11
C ILE A 1069 16.33 37.30 -33.29
N TRP A 1070 16.09 36.72 -32.11
CA TRP A 1070 17.13 36.62 -31.09
C TRP A 1070 17.96 35.35 -31.35
N PRO A 1071 19.31 35.44 -31.37
CA PRO A 1071 20.20 34.32 -31.70
C PRO A 1071 20.25 33.26 -30.58
#